data_AF-A0A5N6P5Y9-F1
#
_entry.id   AF-A0A5N6P5Y9-F1
#
_cell.length_a   1.000
_cell.length_b   1.000
_cell.length_c   1.000
_cell.angle_alpha   90.00
_cell.angle_beta   90.00
_cell.angle_gamma   90.00
#
_symmetry.space_group_name_H-M   'P 1'
#
loop_
_entity.id
_entity.type
_entity.pdbx_description
1 polymer ?
#
loop_
_entity_poly.entity_id
_entity_poly.type
_entity_poly.pdbx_seq_one_letter_code
_entity_poly.pdbx_strand_id
1 'polypeptide(L)'
;MIQILTPILLFIIPYLFWKIYKNQKPATPKINLPPGSFGWPFIGESLDLLRAGWDGVPERFVQQRMEKHRSPLVFKTSLLGDRVAVLCGAAGNKFLFGNENKLVAAWWPLPVRKLFGKCLITSRGEEAKWMRKMLLSYLGPDAFASHYAATMDVVTRRHIELHWQGKDEVNVYQTVKLYAFELACRLFLSLEDPDHVAKLGSLFNIFLKGIIELPINFPGTRFYSSKKAVAAIRTELKTIIKTRRVELEERKASSSQDLLSHLLTSSDENGRYLTEMEIANNILLLLFAGHDTSTVSITLIMKTLGEHPHVYDNVLKEQYEILKAKEGGLLKWEDIQKMRYSWNVISEVLRLNPPVTGSFREALVDFEYAGYTIPKGWKLYWCAALVHKDEANFEDVTRFNPSRFEGAGPTPYTYVPFGGGPRMCLGKEFSRLEVLTFLHNIVTKFRWDLLIPDEKIEYDPMATPANGLPRILDEESHVEIEAAKKRKLEPVDDTIHYGEDIHIRPRGSSHYWQWFPDLIRSWVREERVPPPSATSSTTDIWTLPSLGYPLEQAFAAFVARMDREIRNMREAAGAITGLLESNNWIMDKWRSLKEELTRTDELHENLVEDVEMMRNAIIELTNRLQDAELLEALINTRITEAIANYTQTYQTGPHDPTGELVNPQMCTFKTFLHCKPHKFKGSEGAIGLLRWIEQLESVFERCNCPEENKVRYAIGTFESSALTWWNSIVQTLGLNTVNALTWNGFKILLQEEYCQSNETQRLEDEYGQLKMKGSNIEEYTTRFQQLARLLPHMATPPSKWIKRYIGGLVSQVRRLIISTNPITIQQAVQLAHQLTDQVMQRGTLPKRTLAAKVGDHKRKWDGIDAKNFTQPLFQQNRKQESNKTHHNTNKNQQSSGGYNGKYPKCNKCGFHHLGKQCDKYRCQRCRKIGHVAKDCRGKLQASSLNQNNTQKGCFECGLSGHFKKECPQLKKRRANDMITKGNNNNNTNVARTGLL
;
A
#
# COMPACT_ATOMS: atom_id res chain seq x y z
N MET A 1 -2.47 -13.45 -55.40
CA MET A 1 -2.15 -14.00 -54.05
C MET A 1 -3.34 -14.74 -53.44
N ILE A 2 -4.49 -14.07 -53.22
CA ILE A 2 -5.69 -14.65 -52.56
C ILE A 2 -6.10 -16.02 -53.14
N GLN A 3 -6.22 -16.14 -54.47
CA GLN A 3 -6.63 -17.37 -55.18
C GLN A 3 -5.76 -18.62 -54.87
N ILE A 4 -4.50 -18.45 -54.43
CA ILE A 4 -3.60 -19.57 -54.09
C ILE A 4 -3.78 -19.98 -52.63
N LEU A 5 -4.11 -19.04 -51.75
CA LEU A 5 -4.29 -19.30 -50.31
C LEU A 5 -5.60 -20.03 -50.01
N THR A 6 -6.67 -19.77 -50.76
CA THR A 6 -7.98 -20.44 -50.62
C THR A 6 -7.92 -21.98 -50.68
N PRO A 7 -7.39 -22.63 -51.74
CA PRO A 7 -7.30 -24.09 -51.78
C PRO A 7 -6.37 -24.65 -50.69
N ILE A 8 -5.28 -23.94 -50.37
CA ILE A 8 -4.35 -24.37 -49.31
C ILE A 8 -5.04 -24.39 -47.94
N LEU A 9 -5.84 -23.36 -47.61
CA LEU A 9 -6.65 -23.34 -46.39
C LEU A 9 -7.74 -24.44 -46.39
N LEU A 10 -8.39 -24.67 -47.53
CA LEU A 10 -9.42 -25.71 -47.70
C LEU A 10 -8.90 -27.14 -47.50
N PHE A 11 -7.60 -27.42 -47.72
CA PHE A 11 -7.00 -28.72 -47.38
C PHE A 11 -6.36 -28.76 -45.99
N ILE A 12 -5.71 -27.67 -45.54
CA ILE A 12 -5.05 -27.63 -44.23
C ILE A 12 -6.06 -27.67 -43.08
N ILE A 13 -7.20 -26.96 -43.17
CA ILE A 13 -8.18 -26.91 -42.08
C ILE A 13 -8.81 -28.29 -41.80
N PRO A 14 -9.32 -29.05 -42.80
CA PRO A 14 -9.80 -30.42 -42.58
C PRO A 14 -8.69 -31.39 -42.15
N TYR A 15 -7.47 -31.27 -42.67
CA TYR A 15 -6.35 -32.12 -42.25
C TYR A 15 -5.97 -31.89 -40.77
N LEU A 16 -5.96 -30.63 -40.30
CA LEU A 16 -5.77 -30.30 -38.90
C LEU A 16 -6.92 -30.81 -38.03
N PHE A 17 -8.18 -30.65 -38.46
CA PHE A 17 -9.35 -31.21 -37.79
C PHE A 17 -9.26 -32.73 -37.66
N TRP A 18 -8.95 -33.45 -38.74
CA TRP A 18 -8.80 -34.91 -38.75
C TRP A 18 -7.66 -35.39 -37.85
N LYS A 19 -6.50 -34.72 -37.92
CA LYS A 19 -5.33 -35.01 -37.09
C LYS A 19 -5.59 -34.77 -35.60
N ILE A 20 -6.41 -33.77 -35.26
CA ILE A 20 -6.85 -33.51 -33.89
C ILE A 20 -7.89 -34.54 -33.44
N TYR A 21 -8.92 -34.83 -34.25
CA TYR A 21 -9.93 -35.85 -33.94
C TYR A 21 -9.29 -37.22 -33.70
N LYS A 22 -8.30 -37.61 -34.53
CA LYS A 22 -7.54 -38.85 -34.38
C LYS A 22 -6.64 -38.86 -33.13
N ASN A 23 -6.16 -37.70 -32.68
CA ASN A 23 -5.39 -37.53 -31.44
C ASN A 23 -6.28 -37.34 -30.19
N GLN A 24 -7.61 -37.20 -30.32
CA GLN A 24 -8.56 -37.09 -29.20
C GLN A 24 -9.00 -38.45 -28.62
N LYS A 25 -8.17 -39.50 -28.71
CA LYS A 25 -8.31 -40.74 -27.92
C LYS A 25 -7.34 -40.77 -26.73
N PRO A 26 -7.67 -40.15 -25.58
CA PRO A 26 -7.00 -40.46 -24.33
C PRO A 26 -7.57 -41.78 -23.79
N ALA A 27 -6.77 -42.85 -23.85
CA ALA A 27 -7.00 -44.06 -23.04
C ALA A 27 -6.61 -43.77 -21.58
N THR A 28 -7.39 -42.91 -20.92
CA THR A 28 -7.24 -42.53 -19.51
C THR A 28 -8.44 -43.02 -18.70
N PRO A 29 -8.30 -43.31 -17.39
CA PRO A 29 -9.45 -43.57 -16.52
C PRO A 29 -10.44 -42.38 -16.55
N LYS A 30 -11.70 -42.64 -16.18
CA LYS A 30 -12.74 -41.59 -16.06
C LYS A 30 -12.42 -40.64 -14.90
N ILE A 31 -11.60 -39.61 -15.17
CA ILE A 31 -11.36 -38.48 -14.27
C ILE A 31 -12.68 -37.70 -14.14
N ASN A 32 -13.09 -37.38 -12.91
CA ASN A 32 -14.34 -36.64 -12.66
C ASN A 32 -14.14 -35.13 -12.90
N LEU A 33 -13.99 -34.74 -14.17
CA LEU A 33 -13.84 -33.34 -14.57
C LEU A 33 -15.16 -32.56 -14.37
N PRO A 34 -15.12 -31.24 -14.05
CA PRO A 34 -16.31 -30.40 -13.94
C PRO A 34 -17.25 -30.50 -15.15
N PRO A 35 -18.57 -30.28 -15.01
CA PRO A 35 -19.50 -30.23 -16.14
C PRO A 35 -19.18 -29.01 -17.03
N GLY A 36 -19.57 -29.03 -18.30
CA GLY A 36 -19.25 -27.97 -19.27
C GLY A 36 -18.76 -28.48 -20.63
N SER A 37 -18.52 -27.54 -21.56
CA SER A 37 -18.10 -27.80 -22.94
C SER A 37 -16.80 -27.06 -23.26
N PHE A 38 -15.92 -27.66 -24.06
CA PHE A 38 -14.70 -26.97 -24.52
C PHE A 38 -14.95 -26.03 -25.73
N GLY A 39 -16.19 -25.85 -26.18
CA GLY A 39 -16.53 -24.96 -27.28
C GLY A 39 -15.93 -25.38 -28.63
N TRP A 40 -15.61 -24.39 -29.48
CA TRP A 40 -15.02 -24.63 -30.80
C TRP A 40 -13.55 -25.08 -30.70
N PRO A 41 -13.04 -25.92 -31.63
CA PRO A 41 -11.62 -26.24 -31.69
C PRO A 41 -10.74 -24.99 -31.76
N PHE A 42 -9.62 -25.02 -31.03
CA PHE A 42 -8.65 -23.92 -30.82
C PHE A 42 -9.20 -22.66 -30.12
N ILE A 43 -10.34 -22.10 -30.53
CA ILE A 43 -10.86 -20.81 -30.01
C ILE A 43 -11.71 -21.00 -28.74
N GLY A 44 -12.31 -22.18 -28.57
CA GLY A 44 -13.15 -22.51 -27.42
C GLY A 44 -14.46 -21.74 -27.39
N GLU A 45 -14.76 -21.12 -26.25
CA GLU A 45 -15.89 -20.20 -26.08
C GLU A 45 -15.43 -18.73 -25.96
N SER A 46 -14.16 -18.42 -26.30
CA SER A 46 -13.55 -17.10 -26.09
C SER A 46 -14.35 -15.94 -26.71
N LEU A 47 -14.97 -16.16 -27.86
CA LEU A 47 -15.77 -15.14 -28.55
C LEU A 47 -17.07 -14.82 -27.81
N ASP A 48 -17.66 -15.78 -27.09
CA ASP A 48 -18.88 -15.54 -26.30
C ASP A 48 -18.57 -14.79 -25.00
N LEU A 49 -17.40 -15.02 -24.42
CA LEU A 49 -16.90 -14.22 -23.30
C LEU A 49 -16.63 -12.76 -23.73
N LEU A 50 -15.99 -12.56 -24.90
CA LEU A 50 -15.76 -11.22 -25.44
C LEU A 50 -17.07 -10.51 -25.79
N ARG A 51 -18.02 -11.19 -26.45
CA ARG A 51 -19.37 -10.65 -26.73
C ARG A 51 -20.12 -10.26 -25.45
N ALA A 52 -20.03 -11.04 -24.38
CA ALA A 52 -20.63 -10.66 -23.09
C ALA A 52 -20.02 -9.37 -22.54
N GLY A 53 -18.72 -9.16 -22.71
CA GLY A 53 -18.05 -7.90 -22.38
C GLY A 53 -18.47 -6.73 -23.28
N TRP A 54 -18.42 -6.91 -24.60
CA TRP A 54 -18.81 -5.88 -25.57
C TRP A 54 -20.30 -5.49 -25.47
N ASP A 55 -21.18 -6.42 -25.09
CA ASP A 55 -22.60 -6.12 -24.83
C ASP A 55 -22.84 -5.39 -23.49
N GLY A 56 -21.80 -5.19 -22.66
CA GLY A 56 -21.88 -4.51 -21.36
C GLY A 56 -22.29 -5.39 -20.18
N VAL A 57 -22.47 -6.70 -20.41
CA VAL A 57 -22.98 -7.66 -19.40
C VAL A 57 -21.98 -8.83 -19.22
N PRO A 58 -20.74 -8.57 -18.73
CA PRO A 58 -19.66 -9.56 -18.70
C PRO A 58 -19.99 -10.80 -17.84
N GLU A 59 -20.81 -10.65 -16.80
CA GLU A 59 -21.30 -11.77 -15.98
C GLU A 59 -22.14 -12.80 -16.76
N ARG A 60 -22.82 -12.37 -17.85
CA ARG A 60 -23.75 -13.17 -18.66
C ARG A 60 -23.11 -14.46 -19.18
N PHE A 61 -21.83 -14.41 -19.54
CA PHE A 61 -21.09 -15.61 -19.96
C PHE A 61 -21.07 -16.66 -18.86
N VAL A 62 -20.76 -16.26 -17.61
CA VAL A 62 -20.59 -17.17 -16.49
C VAL A 62 -21.94 -17.71 -16.00
N GLN A 63 -22.94 -16.83 -15.86
CA GLN A 63 -24.32 -17.17 -15.49
C GLN A 63 -24.91 -18.23 -16.43
N GLN A 64 -24.92 -17.97 -17.74
CA GLN A 64 -25.46 -18.89 -18.74
C GLN A 64 -24.79 -20.28 -18.71
N ARG A 65 -23.49 -20.37 -18.38
CA ARG A 65 -22.80 -21.67 -18.26
C ARG A 65 -23.11 -22.36 -16.94
N MET A 66 -23.25 -21.64 -15.82
CA MET A 66 -23.72 -22.19 -14.54
C MET A 66 -25.11 -22.82 -14.67
N GLU A 67 -26.05 -22.11 -15.29
CA GLU A 67 -27.43 -22.55 -15.56
C GLU A 67 -27.47 -23.77 -16.49
N LYS A 68 -26.90 -23.63 -17.71
CA LYS A 68 -26.90 -24.65 -18.77
C LYS A 68 -26.26 -25.96 -18.34
N HIS A 69 -25.31 -25.91 -17.41
CA HIS A 69 -24.61 -27.08 -16.87
C HIS A 69 -25.08 -27.46 -15.46
N ARG A 70 -26.10 -26.79 -14.91
CA ARG A 70 -26.67 -27.00 -13.57
C ARG A 70 -25.59 -27.09 -12.48
N SER A 71 -24.58 -26.22 -12.56
CA SER A 71 -23.42 -26.25 -11.68
C SER A 71 -23.03 -24.84 -11.21
N PRO A 72 -23.53 -24.41 -10.04
CA PRO A 72 -23.31 -23.05 -9.55
C PRO A 72 -21.92 -22.81 -8.94
N LEU A 73 -21.09 -23.85 -8.77
CA LEU A 73 -19.78 -23.75 -8.11
C LEU A 73 -18.60 -23.81 -9.09
N VAL A 74 -18.68 -24.66 -10.14
CA VAL A 74 -17.58 -24.85 -11.09
C VAL A 74 -18.05 -25.42 -12.43
N PHE A 75 -17.52 -24.91 -13.54
CA PHE A 75 -17.65 -25.54 -14.85
C PHE A 75 -16.34 -25.54 -15.65
N LYS A 76 -16.23 -26.42 -16.64
CA LYS A 76 -15.13 -26.46 -17.60
C LYS A 76 -15.48 -25.73 -18.89
N THR A 77 -14.51 -24.99 -19.43
CA THR A 77 -14.58 -24.34 -20.75
C THR A 77 -13.19 -24.32 -21.41
N SER A 78 -13.07 -23.70 -22.57
CA SER A 78 -11.81 -23.39 -23.23
C SER A 78 -11.78 -21.91 -23.58
N LEU A 79 -10.76 -21.18 -23.13
CA LEU A 79 -10.58 -19.75 -23.36
C LEU A 79 -9.14 -19.49 -23.79
N LEU A 80 -8.95 -18.63 -24.78
CA LEU A 80 -7.65 -18.21 -25.32
C LEU A 80 -6.74 -19.39 -25.77
N GLY A 81 -7.35 -20.53 -26.12
CA GLY A 81 -6.67 -21.77 -26.53
C GLY A 81 -6.28 -22.72 -25.39
N ASP A 82 -6.51 -22.34 -24.14
CA ASP A 82 -6.22 -23.13 -22.94
C ASP A 82 -7.50 -23.75 -22.35
N ARG A 83 -7.39 -24.93 -21.73
CA ARG A 83 -8.49 -25.54 -20.94
C ARG A 83 -8.65 -24.78 -19.62
N VAL A 84 -9.88 -24.39 -19.28
CA VAL A 84 -10.19 -23.57 -18.11
C VAL A 84 -11.22 -24.23 -17.21
N ALA A 85 -11.03 -24.16 -15.90
CA ALA A 85 -12.07 -24.36 -14.91
C ALA A 85 -12.49 -22.99 -14.34
N VAL A 86 -13.75 -22.58 -14.53
CA VAL A 86 -14.28 -21.35 -13.95
C VAL A 86 -14.82 -21.67 -12.57
N LEU A 87 -14.26 -21.05 -11.52
CA LEU A 87 -14.71 -21.22 -10.14
C LEU A 87 -15.59 -20.02 -9.78
N CYS A 88 -16.81 -20.32 -9.33
CA CYS A 88 -17.89 -19.34 -9.25
C CYS A 88 -18.15 -18.89 -7.79
N GLY A 89 -18.69 -17.68 -7.64
CA GLY A 89 -19.07 -17.07 -6.36
C GLY A 89 -17.92 -16.83 -5.37
N ALA A 90 -18.27 -16.35 -4.17
CA ALA A 90 -17.31 -16.03 -3.11
C ALA A 90 -16.49 -17.25 -2.64
N ALA A 91 -17.06 -18.46 -2.71
CA ALA A 91 -16.34 -19.71 -2.42
C ALA A 91 -15.20 -19.99 -3.41
N GLY A 92 -15.43 -19.73 -4.71
CA GLY A 92 -14.40 -19.83 -5.76
C GLY A 92 -13.28 -18.82 -5.56
N ASN A 93 -13.64 -17.57 -5.30
CA ASN A 93 -12.70 -16.49 -4.97
C ASN A 93 -11.82 -16.85 -3.77
N LYS A 94 -12.44 -17.25 -2.65
CA LYS A 94 -11.76 -17.68 -1.42
C LYS A 94 -10.78 -18.82 -1.67
N PHE A 95 -11.18 -19.82 -2.43
CA PHE A 95 -10.33 -20.97 -2.76
C PHE A 95 -9.12 -20.57 -3.60
N LEU A 96 -9.32 -19.80 -4.68
CA LEU A 96 -8.24 -19.38 -5.58
C LEU A 96 -7.25 -18.44 -4.89
N PHE A 97 -7.74 -17.45 -4.14
CA PHE A 97 -6.90 -16.47 -3.45
C PHE A 97 -6.14 -17.08 -2.26
N GLY A 98 -6.77 -18.01 -1.53
CA GLY A 98 -6.15 -18.73 -0.42
C GLY A 98 -5.09 -19.76 -0.83
N ASN A 99 -5.10 -20.23 -2.09
CA ASN A 99 -4.21 -21.28 -2.62
C ASN A 99 -3.18 -20.80 -3.66
N GLU A 100 -3.03 -19.49 -3.86
CA GLU A 100 -1.95 -18.88 -4.64
C GLU A 100 -0.57 -19.31 -4.10
N ASN A 101 0.30 -19.74 -5.00
CA ASN A 101 1.61 -20.39 -4.76
C ASN A 101 1.53 -21.71 -3.95
N LYS A 102 0.34 -22.32 -3.77
CA LYS A 102 0.14 -23.62 -3.11
C LYS A 102 -0.38 -24.67 -4.10
N LEU A 103 -1.62 -24.49 -4.56
CA LEU A 103 -2.28 -25.35 -5.56
C LEU A 103 -2.38 -24.65 -6.93
N VAL A 104 -2.46 -23.32 -6.92
CA VAL A 104 -2.58 -22.49 -8.12
C VAL A 104 -1.55 -21.35 -8.10
N ALA A 105 -1.26 -20.75 -9.25
CA ALA A 105 -0.47 -19.51 -9.33
C ALA A 105 -1.02 -18.57 -10.41
N ALA A 106 -0.76 -17.26 -10.29
CA ALA A 106 -1.01 -16.27 -11.33
C ALA A 106 -0.58 -16.77 -12.72
N TRP A 107 -1.47 -16.67 -13.70
CA TRP A 107 -1.18 -16.96 -15.10
C TRP A 107 -1.69 -15.83 -15.97
N TRP A 108 -0.97 -15.55 -17.05
CA TRP A 108 -1.34 -14.56 -18.03
C TRP A 108 -1.17 -15.12 -19.45
N PRO A 109 -2.00 -14.68 -20.42
CA PRO A 109 -1.86 -15.04 -21.82
C PRO A 109 -0.47 -14.75 -22.39
N LEU A 110 -0.14 -15.46 -23.48
CA LEU A 110 1.17 -15.31 -24.14
C LEU A 110 1.49 -13.88 -24.63
N PRO A 111 0.54 -13.05 -25.13
CA PRO A 111 0.81 -11.66 -25.48
C PRO A 111 1.33 -10.85 -24.29
N VAL A 112 0.57 -10.82 -23.19
CA VAL A 112 0.91 -10.16 -21.91
C VAL A 112 2.33 -10.55 -21.46
N ARG A 113 2.64 -11.85 -21.40
CA ARG A 113 3.95 -12.35 -20.97
C ARG A 113 5.09 -11.96 -21.92
N LYS A 114 4.84 -11.86 -23.23
CA LYS A 114 5.84 -11.43 -24.23
C LYS A 114 6.08 -9.92 -24.23
N LEU A 115 5.04 -9.12 -23.98
CA LEU A 115 5.15 -7.66 -23.95
C LEU A 115 5.82 -7.19 -22.66
N PHE A 116 5.22 -7.43 -21.49
CA PHE A 116 5.80 -7.00 -20.20
C PHE A 116 7.14 -7.68 -19.86
N GLY A 117 7.40 -8.88 -20.37
CA GLY A 117 8.60 -9.63 -20.03
C GLY A 117 8.59 -10.06 -18.55
N LYS A 118 9.73 -9.95 -17.86
CA LYS A 118 9.89 -10.36 -16.46
C LYS A 118 9.57 -9.20 -15.51
N CYS A 119 8.46 -9.30 -14.78
CA CYS A 119 7.94 -8.31 -13.83
C CYS A 119 6.97 -8.97 -12.83
N LEU A 120 6.50 -8.24 -11.82
CA LEU A 120 5.64 -8.76 -10.73
C LEU A 120 4.45 -9.62 -11.21
N ILE A 121 3.74 -9.23 -12.26
CA ILE A 121 2.55 -9.98 -12.74
C ILE A 121 2.91 -11.27 -13.48
N THR A 122 4.09 -11.35 -14.12
CA THR A 122 4.52 -12.52 -14.90
C THR A 122 5.36 -13.50 -14.06
N SER A 123 6.05 -13.00 -13.04
CA SER A 123 6.80 -13.79 -12.05
C SER A 123 5.88 -14.60 -11.12
N ARG A 124 6.43 -15.65 -10.48
CA ARG A 124 5.70 -16.60 -9.62
C ARG A 124 6.51 -16.96 -8.36
N GLY A 125 5.85 -17.56 -7.36
CA GLY A 125 6.51 -18.06 -6.16
C GLY A 125 7.26 -16.96 -5.38
N GLU A 126 8.41 -17.32 -4.82
CA GLU A 126 9.25 -16.40 -4.04
C GLU A 126 9.71 -15.17 -4.85
N GLU A 127 9.95 -15.30 -6.15
CA GLU A 127 10.34 -14.17 -7.00
C GLU A 127 9.23 -13.11 -7.07
N ALA A 128 7.97 -13.54 -7.17
CA ALA A 128 6.82 -12.62 -7.14
C ALA A 128 6.60 -12.01 -5.74
N LYS A 129 6.81 -12.77 -4.66
CA LYS A 129 6.73 -12.24 -3.29
C LYS A 129 7.80 -11.17 -3.06
N TRP A 130 9.03 -11.43 -3.50
CA TRP A 130 10.13 -10.49 -3.45
C TRP A 130 9.82 -9.22 -4.24
N MET A 131 9.49 -9.32 -5.54
CA MET A 131 9.13 -8.15 -6.34
C MET A 131 7.96 -7.36 -5.72
N ARG A 132 6.99 -8.03 -5.09
CA ARG A 132 5.91 -7.35 -4.36
C ARG A 132 6.45 -6.59 -3.15
N LYS A 133 7.29 -7.21 -2.32
CA LYS A 133 7.89 -6.57 -1.14
C LYS A 133 8.72 -5.34 -1.51
N MET A 134 9.51 -5.42 -2.58
CA MET A 134 10.34 -4.32 -3.10
C MET A 134 9.53 -3.10 -3.53
N LEU A 135 8.36 -3.31 -4.13
CA LEU A 135 7.49 -2.24 -4.60
C LEU A 135 6.56 -1.72 -3.50
N LEU A 136 6.12 -2.59 -2.59
CA LEU A 136 5.22 -2.24 -1.49
C LEU A 136 5.88 -1.30 -0.46
N SER A 137 7.21 -1.35 -0.29
CA SER A 137 7.93 -0.40 0.57
C SER A 137 7.94 1.05 0.06
N TYR A 138 7.60 1.28 -1.21
CA TYR A 138 7.39 2.62 -1.78
C TYR A 138 5.90 2.96 -2.01
N LEU A 139 5.01 1.98 -1.82
CA LEU A 139 3.55 2.12 -1.93
C LEU A 139 2.90 1.80 -0.58
N GLY A 140 3.45 2.40 0.49
CA GLY A 140 3.01 2.26 1.87
C GLY A 140 2.65 3.60 2.53
N PRO A 141 2.06 3.59 3.73
CA PRO A 141 1.53 4.80 4.39
C PRO A 141 2.54 5.95 4.49
N ASP A 142 3.79 5.67 4.84
CA ASP A 142 4.85 6.66 4.99
C ASP A 142 5.11 7.44 3.68
N ALA A 143 5.04 6.77 2.53
CA ALA A 143 5.16 7.41 1.22
C ALA A 143 3.89 8.20 0.84
N PHE A 144 2.72 7.66 1.19
CA PHE A 144 1.44 8.32 0.94
C PHE A 144 1.30 9.64 1.71
N ALA A 145 1.72 9.65 2.98
CA ALA A 145 1.72 10.83 3.84
C ALA A 145 2.83 11.84 3.48
N SER A 146 4.04 11.39 3.14
CA SER A 146 5.18 12.31 2.97
C SER A 146 5.26 13.03 1.63
N HIS A 147 4.76 12.46 0.52
CA HIS A 147 4.92 13.09 -0.80
C HIS A 147 3.85 12.76 -1.85
N TYR A 148 3.20 11.59 -1.82
CA TYR A 148 2.21 11.27 -2.86
C TYR A 148 0.98 12.18 -2.80
N ALA A 149 0.37 12.40 -1.62
CA ALA A 149 -0.88 13.17 -1.51
C ALA A 149 -0.73 14.61 -2.07
N ALA A 150 0.31 15.32 -1.64
CA ALA A 150 0.62 16.66 -2.13
C ALA A 150 0.96 16.68 -3.64
N THR A 151 1.73 15.70 -4.12
CA THR A 151 2.10 15.61 -5.55
C THR A 151 0.90 15.29 -6.44
N MET A 152 0.02 14.39 -5.99
CA MET A 152 -1.24 14.08 -6.67
C MET A 152 -2.12 15.33 -6.77
N ASP A 153 -2.24 16.11 -5.70
CA ASP A 153 -3.06 17.32 -5.69
C ASP A 153 -2.50 18.41 -6.63
N VAL A 154 -1.18 18.63 -6.63
CA VAL A 154 -0.51 19.55 -7.59
C VAL A 154 -0.76 19.14 -9.05
N VAL A 155 -0.56 17.86 -9.38
CA VAL A 155 -0.79 17.35 -10.75
C VAL A 155 -2.28 17.43 -11.11
N THR A 156 -3.18 17.13 -10.18
CA THR A 156 -4.64 17.20 -10.38
C THR A 156 -5.08 18.62 -10.71
N ARG A 157 -4.68 19.61 -9.89
CA ARG A 157 -5.06 21.02 -10.09
C ARG A 157 -4.54 21.55 -11.42
N ARG A 158 -3.25 21.36 -11.70
CA ARG A 158 -2.64 21.76 -12.98
C ARG A 158 -3.30 21.10 -14.19
N HIS A 159 -3.65 19.82 -14.09
CA HIS A 159 -4.36 19.13 -15.16
C HIS A 159 -5.78 19.68 -15.35
N ILE A 160 -6.49 19.99 -14.27
CA ILE A 160 -7.82 20.63 -14.31
C ILE A 160 -7.74 22.03 -14.95
N GLU A 161 -6.76 22.84 -14.54
CA GLU A 161 -6.49 24.18 -15.10
C GLU A 161 -6.18 24.15 -16.59
N LEU A 162 -5.38 23.18 -17.07
CA LEU A 162 -4.98 23.08 -18.48
C LEU A 162 -6.02 22.38 -19.38
N HIS A 163 -6.82 21.46 -18.84
CA HIS A 163 -7.65 20.57 -19.65
C HIS A 163 -9.16 20.66 -19.41
N TRP A 164 -9.63 21.38 -18.39
CA TRP A 164 -11.05 21.45 -18.02
C TRP A 164 -11.59 22.88 -17.87
N GLN A 165 -10.86 23.79 -17.21
CA GLN A 165 -11.31 25.18 -17.05
C GLN A 165 -11.47 25.89 -18.40
N GLY A 166 -12.51 26.73 -18.51
CA GLY A 166 -12.80 27.49 -19.74
C GLY A 166 -13.21 26.64 -20.95
N LYS A 167 -13.83 25.47 -20.75
CA LYS A 167 -14.33 24.60 -21.84
C LYS A 167 -15.78 24.20 -21.65
N ASP A 168 -16.57 24.47 -22.68
CA ASP A 168 -18.00 24.11 -22.72
C ASP A 168 -18.23 22.59 -22.78
N GLU A 169 -17.32 21.82 -23.39
CA GLU A 169 -17.38 20.35 -23.47
C GLU A 169 -16.03 19.69 -23.16
N VAL A 170 -16.04 18.59 -22.40
CA VAL A 170 -14.90 17.69 -22.19
C VAL A 170 -15.28 16.22 -22.39
N ASN A 171 -14.48 15.49 -23.17
CA ASN A 171 -14.52 14.03 -23.21
C ASN A 171 -13.76 13.46 -22.01
N VAL A 172 -14.48 13.03 -20.97
CA VAL A 172 -13.90 12.64 -19.68
C VAL A 172 -12.86 11.53 -19.85
N TYR A 173 -13.16 10.47 -20.61
CA TYR A 173 -12.27 9.32 -20.73
C TYR A 173 -10.91 9.68 -21.33
N GLN A 174 -10.85 10.42 -22.43
CA GLN A 174 -9.55 10.79 -23.03
C GLN A 174 -8.78 11.78 -22.16
N THR A 175 -9.46 12.70 -21.48
CA THR A 175 -8.81 13.72 -20.63
C THR A 175 -8.24 13.12 -19.35
N VAL A 176 -9.04 12.33 -18.62
CA VAL A 176 -8.59 11.60 -17.41
C VAL A 176 -7.45 10.63 -17.74
N LYS A 177 -7.43 10.07 -18.96
CA LYS A 177 -6.36 9.19 -19.43
C LYS A 177 -5.01 9.89 -19.54
N LEU A 178 -5.00 11.16 -19.97
CA LEU A 178 -3.79 11.99 -19.96
C LEU A 178 -3.32 12.23 -18.51
N TYR A 179 -4.23 12.66 -17.63
CA TYR A 179 -3.96 12.84 -16.20
C TYR A 179 -3.32 11.61 -15.55
N ALA A 180 -3.90 10.42 -15.72
CA ALA A 180 -3.39 9.20 -15.11
C ALA A 180 -2.01 8.79 -15.68
N PHE A 181 -1.70 9.16 -16.92
CA PHE A 181 -0.36 8.94 -17.50
C PHE A 181 0.66 9.93 -16.96
N GLU A 182 0.32 11.22 -16.97
CA GLU A 182 1.12 12.33 -16.42
C GLU A 182 1.48 12.08 -14.95
N LEU A 183 0.49 11.70 -14.14
CA LEU A 183 0.66 11.40 -12.72
C LEU A 183 1.56 10.17 -12.49
N ALA A 184 1.36 9.09 -13.24
CA ALA A 184 2.19 7.89 -13.14
C ALA A 184 3.65 8.16 -13.57
N CYS A 185 3.86 8.98 -14.60
CA CYS A 185 5.18 9.49 -14.98
C CYS A 185 5.80 10.35 -13.87
N ARG A 186 5.01 11.24 -13.26
CA ARG A 186 5.50 12.16 -12.22
C ARG A 186 5.88 11.46 -10.91
N LEU A 187 5.14 10.43 -10.50
CA LEU A 187 5.35 9.71 -9.25
C LEU A 187 6.34 8.53 -9.36
N PHE A 188 6.48 7.91 -10.54
CA PHE A 188 7.38 6.76 -10.70
C PHE A 188 8.74 7.10 -11.35
N LEU A 189 8.88 8.26 -11.99
CA LEU A 189 10.07 8.67 -12.74
C LEU A 189 10.52 10.13 -12.53
N SER A 190 9.76 10.95 -11.81
CA SER A 190 9.94 12.42 -11.74
C SER A 190 9.99 13.11 -13.11
N LEU A 191 9.27 12.59 -14.11
CA LEU A 191 9.16 13.25 -15.41
C LEU A 191 8.13 14.39 -15.33
N GLU A 192 8.57 15.61 -15.63
CA GLU A 192 7.73 16.82 -15.74
C GLU A 192 7.71 17.44 -17.15
N ASP A 193 8.67 17.06 -18.01
CA ASP A 193 8.77 17.52 -19.40
C ASP A 193 7.57 17.03 -20.24
N PRO A 194 6.69 17.93 -20.72
CA PRO A 194 5.50 17.55 -21.49
C PRO A 194 5.84 16.80 -22.78
N ASP A 195 6.92 17.14 -23.48
CA ASP A 195 7.28 16.49 -24.75
C ASP A 195 7.75 15.06 -24.52
N HIS A 196 8.52 14.82 -23.45
CA HIS A 196 8.94 13.46 -23.07
C HIS A 196 7.76 12.62 -22.56
N VAL A 197 6.84 13.20 -21.78
CA VAL A 197 5.61 12.51 -21.34
C VAL A 197 4.72 12.18 -22.54
N ALA A 198 4.48 13.11 -23.47
CA ALA A 198 3.70 12.90 -24.68
C ALA A 198 4.36 11.85 -25.61
N LYS A 199 5.69 11.93 -25.81
CA LYS A 199 6.47 10.91 -26.54
C LYS A 199 6.26 9.52 -25.95
N LEU A 200 6.41 9.37 -24.62
CA LEU A 200 6.25 8.09 -23.94
C LEU A 200 4.79 7.59 -24.03
N GLY A 201 3.81 8.47 -23.84
CA GLY A 201 2.37 8.18 -23.93
C GLY A 201 1.90 7.78 -25.32
N SER A 202 2.51 8.33 -26.39
CA SER A 202 2.24 7.94 -27.77
C SER A 202 2.65 6.49 -28.05
N LEU A 203 3.85 6.09 -27.61
CA LEU A 203 4.32 4.71 -27.66
C LEU A 203 3.47 3.80 -26.77
N PHE A 204 3.06 4.32 -25.60
CA PHE A 204 2.23 3.59 -24.65
C PHE A 204 0.87 3.21 -25.25
N ASN A 205 0.20 4.14 -25.93
CA ASN A 205 -1.06 3.90 -26.64
C ASN A 205 -0.94 2.90 -27.81
N ILE A 206 0.26 2.73 -28.40
CA ILE A 206 0.53 1.66 -29.38
C ILE A 206 0.76 0.32 -28.66
N PHE A 207 1.40 0.33 -27.50
CA PHE A 207 1.60 -0.86 -26.66
C PHE A 207 0.27 -1.45 -26.16
N LEU A 208 -0.62 -0.63 -25.60
CA LEU A 208 -1.93 -1.05 -25.06
C LEU A 208 -2.74 -1.88 -26.07
N LYS A 209 -2.79 -1.43 -27.32
CA LYS A 209 -3.54 -2.02 -28.44
C LYS A 209 -3.12 -3.45 -28.81
N GLY A 210 -2.10 -4.05 -28.18
CA GLY A 210 -1.65 -5.43 -28.42
C GLY A 210 -1.63 -6.33 -27.19
N ILE A 211 -2.11 -5.88 -26.02
CA ILE A 211 -2.05 -6.65 -24.77
C ILE A 211 -2.99 -7.87 -24.80
N ILE A 212 -4.17 -7.73 -25.42
CA ILE A 212 -5.20 -8.79 -25.53
C ILE A 212 -5.50 -9.07 -27.01
N GLU A 213 -4.42 -9.21 -27.79
CA GLU A 213 -4.46 -9.57 -29.20
C GLU A 213 -3.93 -10.98 -29.44
N LEU A 214 -4.21 -11.57 -30.60
CA LEU A 214 -3.55 -12.83 -30.98
C LEU A 214 -2.01 -12.60 -31.09
N PRO A 215 -1.15 -13.46 -30.50
CA PRO A 215 0.31 -13.23 -30.40
C PRO A 215 1.09 -13.43 -31.72
N ILE A 216 0.50 -13.02 -32.84
CA ILE A 216 1.01 -13.13 -34.21
C ILE A 216 2.01 -12.00 -34.44
N ASN A 217 3.31 -12.33 -34.43
CA ASN A 217 4.40 -11.38 -34.66
C ASN A 217 4.67 -11.24 -36.17
N PHE A 218 3.79 -10.53 -36.88
CA PHE A 218 3.92 -10.29 -38.33
C PHE A 218 3.67 -8.80 -38.64
N PRO A 219 4.41 -8.16 -39.57
CA PRO A 219 4.17 -6.75 -39.93
C PRO A 219 2.70 -6.46 -40.25
N GLY A 220 2.18 -5.35 -39.73
CA GLY A 220 0.77 -4.98 -39.86
C GLY A 220 -0.16 -5.50 -38.75
N THR A 221 0.24 -6.49 -37.93
CA THR A 221 -0.56 -6.87 -36.76
C THR A 221 -0.37 -5.88 -35.61
N ARG A 222 -1.44 -5.65 -34.83
CA ARG A 222 -1.38 -4.88 -33.57
C ARG A 222 -0.26 -5.39 -32.66
N PHE A 223 -0.19 -6.71 -32.42
CA PHE A 223 0.84 -7.33 -31.56
C PHE A 223 2.29 -7.06 -32.03
N TYR A 224 2.55 -7.02 -33.34
CA TYR A 224 3.87 -6.64 -33.87
C TYR A 224 4.21 -5.17 -33.58
N SER A 225 3.25 -4.26 -33.80
CA SER A 225 3.41 -2.83 -33.53
C SER A 225 3.60 -2.55 -32.03
N SER A 226 2.80 -3.18 -31.16
CA SER A 226 2.94 -3.08 -29.71
C SER A 226 4.27 -3.63 -29.21
N LYS A 227 4.79 -4.72 -29.81
CA LYS A 227 6.13 -5.22 -29.49
C LYS A 227 7.24 -4.24 -29.90
N LYS A 228 7.10 -3.53 -31.04
CA LYS A 228 8.01 -2.43 -31.43
C LYS A 228 7.93 -1.27 -30.43
N ALA A 229 6.72 -0.83 -30.06
CA ALA A 229 6.53 0.25 -29.09
C ALA A 229 7.15 -0.08 -27.71
N VAL A 230 6.93 -1.30 -27.19
CA VAL A 230 7.57 -1.79 -25.96
C VAL A 230 9.10 -1.83 -26.08
N ALA A 231 9.66 -2.12 -27.26
CA ALA A 231 11.10 -2.04 -27.49
C ALA A 231 11.62 -0.60 -27.39
N ALA A 232 10.90 0.37 -27.96
CA ALA A 232 11.21 1.80 -27.85
C ALA A 232 11.09 2.30 -26.39
N ILE A 233 9.97 2.02 -25.70
CA ILE A 233 9.76 2.38 -24.29
C ILE A 233 10.89 1.82 -23.42
N ARG A 234 11.33 0.57 -23.66
CA ARG A 234 12.47 -0.03 -22.93
C ARG A 234 13.82 0.63 -23.22
N THR A 235 13.97 1.36 -24.33
CA THR A 235 15.16 2.18 -24.61
C THR A 235 15.08 3.49 -23.84
N GLU A 236 13.96 4.22 -23.92
CA GLU A 236 13.74 5.47 -23.17
C GLU A 236 13.91 5.26 -21.66
N LEU A 237 13.23 4.23 -21.09
CA LEU A 237 13.36 3.87 -19.68
C LEU A 237 14.79 3.49 -19.29
N LYS A 238 15.60 2.91 -20.20
CA LYS A 238 17.02 2.62 -19.94
C LYS A 238 17.89 3.88 -19.95
N THR A 239 17.54 4.89 -20.75
CA THR A 239 18.19 6.21 -20.68
C THR A 239 17.90 6.84 -19.32
N ILE A 240 16.64 6.91 -18.91
CA ILE A 240 16.24 7.49 -17.60
C ILE A 240 16.89 6.73 -16.43
N ILE A 241 16.90 5.39 -16.47
CA ILE A 241 17.59 4.54 -15.47
C ILE A 241 19.09 4.87 -15.35
N LYS A 242 19.77 5.17 -16.47
CA LYS A 242 21.19 5.53 -16.47
C LYS A 242 21.42 6.93 -15.94
N THR A 243 20.65 7.91 -16.40
CA THR A 243 20.72 9.29 -15.91
C THR A 243 20.51 9.32 -14.39
N ARG A 244 19.46 8.65 -13.88
CA ARG A 244 19.19 8.60 -12.44
C ARG A 244 20.29 7.93 -11.62
N ARG A 245 21.01 6.93 -12.15
CA ARG A 245 22.18 6.38 -11.44
C ARG A 245 23.29 7.41 -11.27
N VAL A 246 23.60 8.16 -12.33
CA VAL A 246 24.59 9.25 -12.25
C VAL A 246 24.12 10.32 -11.26
N GLU A 247 22.86 10.72 -11.30
CA GLU A 247 22.28 11.68 -10.34
C GLU A 247 22.35 11.18 -8.88
N LEU A 248 22.15 9.88 -8.63
CA LEU A 248 22.29 9.28 -7.28
C LEU A 248 23.76 9.20 -6.84
N GLU A 249 24.68 8.85 -7.74
CA GLU A 249 26.12 8.77 -7.49
C GLU A 249 26.72 10.18 -7.22
N GLU A 250 26.27 11.19 -7.97
CA GLU A 250 26.62 12.61 -7.79
C GLU A 250 25.83 13.30 -6.66
N ARG A 251 24.88 12.60 -6.00
CA ARG A 251 23.97 13.12 -4.95
C ARG A 251 23.06 14.27 -5.39
N LYS A 252 22.81 14.42 -6.69
CA LYS A 252 21.78 15.30 -7.27
C LYS A 252 20.37 14.74 -7.08
N ALA A 253 20.23 13.42 -6.93
CA ALA A 253 18.97 12.74 -6.65
C ALA A 253 18.97 12.07 -5.26
N SER A 254 17.78 11.94 -4.66
CA SER A 254 17.56 11.14 -3.44
C SER A 254 17.08 9.73 -3.76
N SER A 255 17.40 8.76 -2.90
CA SER A 255 16.82 7.41 -2.93
C SER A 255 15.30 7.40 -2.73
N SER A 256 14.73 8.42 -2.07
CA SER A 256 13.29 8.57 -1.79
C SER A 256 12.52 9.34 -2.86
N GLN A 257 13.20 9.94 -3.85
CA GLN A 257 12.66 10.95 -4.77
C GLN A 257 11.49 10.46 -5.64
N ASP A 258 11.61 9.27 -6.19
CA ASP A 258 10.56 8.55 -6.91
C ASP A 258 10.81 7.03 -6.82
N LEU A 259 9.88 6.25 -7.37
CA LEU A 259 9.99 4.79 -7.37
C LEU A 259 11.25 4.28 -8.10
N LEU A 260 11.72 4.95 -9.15
CA LEU A 260 12.93 4.55 -9.87
C LEU A 260 14.16 4.70 -8.97
N SER A 261 14.31 5.82 -8.26
CA SER A 261 15.37 6.00 -7.25
C SER A 261 15.35 4.89 -6.20
N HIS A 262 14.16 4.57 -5.67
CA HIS A 262 13.99 3.53 -4.67
C HIS A 262 14.35 2.13 -5.21
N LEU A 263 13.96 1.81 -6.45
CA LEU A 263 14.27 0.53 -7.09
C LEU A 263 15.74 0.39 -7.52
N LEU A 264 16.45 1.50 -7.69
CA LEU A 264 17.90 1.51 -7.93
C LEU A 264 18.71 1.29 -6.64
N THR A 265 18.23 1.82 -5.51
CA THR A 265 18.96 1.80 -4.22
C THR A 265 18.55 0.66 -3.28
N SER A 266 17.40 0.01 -3.51
CA SER A 266 16.92 -1.12 -2.70
C SER A 266 17.40 -2.48 -3.19
N SER A 267 17.71 -3.38 -2.24
CA SER A 267 18.04 -4.79 -2.48
C SER A 267 17.19 -5.74 -1.63
N ASP A 268 17.24 -7.03 -1.97
CA ASP A 268 16.60 -8.10 -1.21
C ASP A 268 17.35 -8.44 0.11
N GLU A 269 16.78 -9.36 0.89
CA GLU A 269 17.35 -9.83 2.17
C GLU A 269 18.73 -10.50 2.04
N ASN A 270 19.16 -10.82 0.81
CA ASN A 270 20.45 -11.42 0.46
C ASN A 270 21.39 -10.39 -0.23
N GLY A 271 21.00 -9.12 -0.35
CA GLY A 271 21.76 -8.07 -1.05
C GLY A 271 21.60 -8.06 -2.58
N ARG A 272 20.61 -8.79 -3.14
CA ARG A 272 20.34 -8.79 -4.58
C ARG A 272 19.51 -7.58 -5.00
N TYR A 273 20.04 -6.80 -5.94
CA TYR A 273 19.33 -5.73 -6.64
C TYR A 273 18.54 -6.25 -7.85
N LEU A 274 17.55 -5.48 -8.30
CA LEU A 274 16.88 -5.72 -9.59
C LEU A 274 17.84 -5.37 -10.74
N THR A 275 17.84 -6.18 -11.80
CA THR A 275 18.56 -5.82 -13.04
C THR A 275 17.86 -4.66 -13.73
N GLU A 276 18.58 -3.87 -14.54
CA GLU A 276 17.97 -2.76 -15.34
C GLU A 276 16.74 -3.20 -16.12
N MET A 277 16.75 -4.43 -16.64
CA MET A 277 15.63 -4.98 -17.40
C MET A 277 14.45 -5.37 -16.50
N GLU A 278 14.69 -5.86 -15.28
CA GLU A 278 13.63 -6.06 -14.28
C GLU A 278 13.08 -4.72 -13.77
N ILE A 279 13.91 -3.69 -13.59
CA ILE A 279 13.45 -2.33 -13.23
C ILE A 279 12.56 -1.76 -14.34
N ALA A 280 13.05 -1.67 -15.59
CA ALA A 280 12.28 -1.13 -16.71
C ALA A 280 10.99 -1.91 -16.99
N ASN A 281 10.97 -3.23 -16.81
CA ASN A 281 9.74 -4.03 -16.95
C ASN A 281 8.73 -3.79 -15.82
N ASN A 282 9.18 -3.56 -14.58
CA ASN A 282 8.28 -3.24 -13.47
C ASN A 282 7.77 -1.79 -13.56
N ILE A 283 8.57 -0.84 -14.07
CA ILE A 283 8.10 0.52 -14.37
C ILE A 283 7.06 0.50 -15.50
N LEU A 284 7.32 -0.21 -16.61
CA LEU A 284 6.34 -0.41 -17.69
C LEU A 284 5.02 -1.04 -17.17
N LEU A 285 5.11 -1.95 -16.21
CA LEU A 285 3.96 -2.55 -15.54
C LEU A 285 3.19 -1.55 -14.65
N LEU A 286 3.86 -0.63 -13.98
CA LEU A 286 3.23 0.29 -13.04
C LEU A 286 2.64 1.52 -13.74
N LEU A 287 3.29 2.00 -14.81
CA LEU A 287 2.66 2.92 -15.77
C LEU A 287 1.37 2.31 -16.32
N PHE A 288 1.35 1.01 -16.68
CA PHE A 288 0.12 0.32 -17.10
C PHE A 288 -0.94 0.22 -16.00
N ALA A 289 -0.55 -0.19 -14.79
CA ALA A 289 -1.50 -0.41 -13.71
C ALA A 289 -2.17 0.89 -13.24
N GLY A 290 -1.38 1.96 -13.07
CA GLY A 290 -1.89 3.28 -12.67
C GLY A 290 -2.75 3.94 -13.77
N HIS A 291 -2.35 3.83 -15.03
CA HIS A 291 -3.04 4.48 -16.14
C HIS A 291 -4.43 3.89 -16.42
N ASP A 292 -4.52 2.68 -16.99
CA ASP A 292 -5.77 2.17 -17.56
C ASP A 292 -6.87 2.01 -16.48
N THR A 293 -6.51 1.47 -15.31
CA THR A 293 -7.51 1.13 -14.28
C THR A 293 -8.04 2.34 -13.50
N SER A 294 -7.21 3.35 -13.24
CA SER A 294 -7.66 4.59 -12.61
C SER A 294 -8.42 5.48 -13.60
N THR A 295 -8.01 5.52 -14.87
CA THR A 295 -8.77 6.18 -15.96
C THR A 295 -10.22 5.69 -16.00
N VAL A 296 -10.39 4.36 -16.07
CA VAL A 296 -11.71 3.72 -16.07
C VAL A 296 -12.48 4.03 -14.80
N SER A 297 -11.84 3.90 -13.62
CA SER A 297 -12.48 4.15 -12.33
C SER A 297 -13.03 5.58 -12.22
N ILE A 298 -12.19 6.58 -12.48
CA ILE A 298 -12.57 8.00 -12.42
C ILE A 298 -13.67 8.32 -13.44
N THR A 299 -13.56 7.82 -14.68
CA THR A 299 -14.59 8.01 -15.71
C THR A 299 -15.95 7.47 -15.27
N LEU A 300 -15.99 6.27 -14.68
CA LEU A 300 -17.23 5.65 -14.19
C LEU A 300 -17.80 6.39 -12.97
N ILE A 301 -16.95 6.91 -12.08
CA ILE A 301 -17.39 7.74 -10.95
C ILE A 301 -18.02 9.04 -11.46
N MET A 302 -17.38 9.72 -12.41
CA MET A 302 -17.95 10.92 -13.04
C MET A 302 -19.23 10.62 -13.79
N LYS A 303 -19.37 9.44 -14.43
CA LYS A 303 -20.64 8.97 -15.02
C LYS A 303 -21.72 8.90 -13.93
N THR A 304 -21.53 8.03 -12.93
CA THR A 304 -22.51 7.75 -11.88
C THR A 304 -22.92 8.98 -11.07
N LEU A 305 -21.99 9.91 -10.79
CA LEU A 305 -22.34 11.15 -10.07
C LEU A 305 -23.27 12.07 -10.87
N GLY A 306 -23.12 12.12 -12.21
CA GLY A 306 -24.08 12.83 -13.08
C GLY A 306 -25.41 12.08 -13.26
N GLU A 307 -25.45 10.76 -13.02
CA GLU A 307 -26.68 9.97 -13.01
C GLU A 307 -27.44 10.10 -11.67
N HIS A 308 -26.75 10.50 -10.60
CA HIS A 308 -27.28 10.57 -9.24
C HIS A 308 -26.96 11.91 -8.55
N PRO A 309 -27.64 13.02 -8.90
CA PRO A 309 -27.40 14.34 -8.31
C PRO A 309 -27.45 14.37 -6.78
N HIS A 310 -28.34 13.58 -6.16
CA HIS A 310 -28.42 13.46 -4.69
C HIS A 310 -27.19 12.79 -4.04
N VAL A 311 -26.44 11.97 -4.80
CA VAL A 311 -25.15 11.42 -4.36
C VAL A 311 -24.06 12.46 -4.56
N TYR A 312 -24.07 13.18 -5.70
CA TYR A 312 -23.18 14.30 -5.96
C TYR A 312 -23.28 15.38 -4.86
N ASP A 313 -24.49 15.81 -4.49
CA ASP A 313 -24.71 16.82 -3.45
C ASP A 313 -24.15 16.38 -2.07
N ASN A 314 -24.23 15.08 -1.75
CA ASN A 314 -23.67 14.52 -0.52
C ASN A 314 -22.14 14.37 -0.56
N VAL A 315 -21.57 13.98 -1.70
CA VAL A 315 -20.11 14.00 -1.93
C VAL A 315 -19.59 15.43 -1.82
N LEU A 316 -20.22 16.38 -2.51
CA LEU A 316 -19.86 17.80 -2.49
C LEU A 316 -19.93 18.40 -1.07
N LYS A 317 -20.91 17.99 -0.27
CA LYS A 317 -20.99 18.35 1.15
C LYS A 317 -19.77 17.85 1.93
N GLU A 318 -19.42 16.56 1.84
CA GLU A 318 -18.22 16.00 2.50
C GLU A 318 -16.94 16.72 2.06
N GLN A 319 -16.79 16.98 0.76
CA GLN A 319 -15.60 17.66 0.23
C GLN A 319 -15.50 19.13 0.69
N TYR A 320 -16.62 19.85 0.83
CA TYR A 320 -16.62 21.20 1.41
C TYR A 320 -16.41 21.23 2.92
N GLU A 321 -16.87 20.24 3.68
CA GLU A 321 -16.56 20.13 5.11
C GLU A 321 -15.05 19.93 5.31
N ILE A 322 -14.41 19.12 4.47
CA ILE A 322 -12.94 18.95 4.45
C ILE A 322 -12.23 20.24 4.03
N LEU A 323 -12.73 20.96 3.01
CA LEU A 323 -12.13 22.20 2.52
C LEU A 323 -12.23 23.34 3.56
N LYS A 324 -13.38 23.48 4.24
CA LYS A 324 -13.58 24.47 5.30
C LYS A 324 -12.81 24.15 6.58
N ALA A 325 -12.57 22.87 6.87
CA ALA A 325 -11.77 22.43 8.02
C ALA A 325 -10.25 22.47 7.78
N LYS A 326 -9.78 23.15 6.73
CA LYS A 326 -8.36 23.21 6.35
C LYS A 326 -7.92 24.66 6.10
N GLU A 327 -6.76 25.01 6.66
CA GLU A 327 -6.12 26.34 6.54
C GLU A 327 -5.47 26.56 5.16
N GLY A 328 -6.22 26.29 4.09
CA GLY A 328 -5.75 26.40 2.70
C GLY A 328 -4.74 25.34 2.27
N GLY A 329 -4.00 25.63 1.20
CA GLY A 329 -2.93 24.78 0.67
C GLY A 329 -3.37 23.47 0.02
N LEU A 330 -2.41 22.53 -0.09
CA LEU A 330 -2.58 21.21 -0.71
C LEU A 330 -3.35 20.23 0.20
N LEU A 331 -3.92 19.17 -0.39
CA LEU A 331 -4.49 18.04 0.34
C LEU A 331 -3.39 17.24 1.04
N LYS A 332 -3.64 16.93 2.32
CA LYS A 332 -2.79 16.03 3.11
C LYS A 332 -3.41 14.63 3.13
N TRP A 333 -2.63 13.62 3.51
CA TRP A 333 -3.10 12.24 3.64
C TRP A 333 -4.26 12.13 4.65
N GLU A 334 -4.18 12.91 5.72
CA GLU A 334 -5.19 13.00 6.78
C GLU A 334 -6.52 13.57 6.27
N ASP A 335 -6.51 14.44 5.25
CA ASP A 335 -7.72 14.97 4.62
C ASP A 335 -8.43 13.90 3.80
N ILE A 336 -7.67 13.13 3.03
CA ILE A 336 -8.20 12.05 2.18
C ILE A 336 -8.67 10.85 3.03
N GLN A 337 -8.19 10.70 4.26
CA GLN A 337 -8.77 9.78 5.24
C GLN A 337 -10.15 10.21 5.77
N LYS A 338 -10.54 11.48 5.67
CA LYS A 338 -11.87 11.99 6.07
C LYS A 338 -12.94 11.68 5.02
N MET A 339 -12.57 11.46 3.76
CA MET A 339 -13.45 11.23 2.59
C MET A 339 -14.10 9.82 2.61
N ARG A 340 -14.94 9.55 3.61
CA ARG A 340 -15.53 8.23 3.90
C ARG A 340 -16.73 7.95 3.01
N TYR A 341 -17.66 8.89 2.90
CA TYR A 341 -18.84 8.76 2.04
C TYR A 341 -18.42 8.68 0.57
N SER A 342 -17.49 9.54 0.15
CA SER A 342 -16.89 9.49 -1.20
C SER A 342 -16.27 8.12 -1.49
N TRP A 343 -15.56 7.50 -0.53
CA TRP A 343 -14.99 6.16 -0.73
C TRP A 343 -16.06 5.05 -0.77
N ASN A 344 -17.18 5.21 -0.08
CA ASN A 344 -18.34 4.30 -0.18
C ASN A 344 -19.03 4.41 -1.55
N VAL A 345 -19.20 5.64 -2.06
CA VAL A 345 -19.69 5.92 -3.42
C VAL A 345 -18.78 5.25 -4.46
N ILE A 346 -17.47 5.47 -4.37
CA ILE A 346 -16.47 4.82 -5.23
C ILE A 346 -16.55 3.29 -5.15
N SER A 347 -16.76 2.75 -3.95
CA SER A 347 -16.84 1.29 -3.76
C SER A 347 -18.09 0.67 -4.39
N GLU A 348 -19.22 1.38 -4.41
CA GLU A 348 -20.44 0.92 -5.12
C GLU A 348 -20.27 1.01 -6.65
N VAL A 349 -19.59 2.06 -7.17
CA VAL A 349 -19.20 2.13 -8.59
C VAL A 349 -18.31 0.93 -8.97
N LEU A 350 -17.30 0.61 -8.15
CA LEU A 350 -16.42 -0.54 -8.35
C LEU A 350 -17.08 -1.91 -8.12
N ARG A 351 -18.24 -1.97 -7.44
CA ARG A 351 -19.09 -3.17 -7.39
C ARG A 351 -19.81 -3.36 -8.72
N LEU A 352 -20.55 -2.35 -9.16
CA LEU A 352 -21.39 -2.44 -10.37
C LEU A 352 -20.57 -2.59 -11.66
N ASN A 353 -19.50 -1.79 -11.79
CA ASN A 353 -18.65 -1.72 -12.98
C ASN A 353 -17.16 -1.88 -12.61
N PRO A 354 -16.72 -3.08 -12.19
CA PRO A 354 -15.32 -3.33 -11.85
C PRO A 354 -14.43 -3.17 -13.09
N PRO A 355 -13.36 -2.33 -13.06
CA PRO A 355 -12.47 -2.10 -14.20
C PRO A 355 -11.85 -3.39 -14.75
N VAL A 356 -11.63 -4.38 -13.87
CA VAL A 356 -11.15 -5.72 -14.22
C VAL A 356 -12.18 -6.76 -13.79
N THR A 357 -12.87 -7.36 -14.76
CA THR A 357 -13.96 -8.33 -14.54
C THR A 357 -13.51 -9.67 -13.95
N GLY A 358 -12.20 -9.97 -13.98
CA GLY A 358 -11.63 -11.21 -13.46
C GLY A 358 -10.16 -11.39 -13.83
N SER A 359 -9.50 -12.44 -13.35
CA SER A 359 -8.14 -12.80 -13.80
C SER A 359 -7.85 -14.29 -13.74
N PHE A 360 -6.80 -14.72 -14.44
CA PHE A 360 -6.49 -16.14 -14.60
C PHE A 360 -5.50 -16.68 -13.56
N ARG A 361 -5.58 -17.98 -13.31
CA ARG A 361 -4.63 -18.81 -12.55
C ARG A 361 -4.28 -20.07 -13.35
N GLU A 362 -3.31 -20.83 -12.88
CA GLU A 362 -2.94 -22.13 -13.43
C GLU A 362 -2.73 -23.15 -12.30
N ALA A 363 -3.26 -24.37 -12.46
CA ALA A 363 -3.12 -25.46 -11.51
C ALA A 363 -1.69 -26.03 -11.52
N LEU A 364 -1.03 -26.00 -10.36
CA LEU A 364 0.35 -26.49 -10.17
C LEU A 364 0.42 -28.01 -9.96
N VAL A 365 -0.69 -28.58 -9.49
CA VAL A 365 -0.94 -29.98 -9.16
C VAL A 365 -2.38 -30.34 -9.55
N ASP A 366 -2.70 -31.63 -9.61
CA ASP A 366 -4.08 -32.08 -9.64
C ASP A 366 -4.71 -31.85 -8.25
N PHE A 367 -5.96 -31.37 -8.18
CA PHE A 367 -6.68 -31.21 -6.92
C PHE A 367 -8.20 -31.31 -7.08
N GLU A 368 -8.91 -31.60 -6.00
CA GLU A 368 -10.38 -31.66 -5.98
C GLU A 368 -11.00 -30.31 -5.62
N TYR A 369 -12.06 -29.91 -6.32
CA TYR A 369 -12.90 -28.76 -5.99
C TYR A 369 -14.37 -29.06 -6.30
N ALA A 370 -15.27 -28.80 -5.35
CA ALA A 370 -16.71 -29.10 -5.46
C ALA A 370 -17.04 -30.55 -5.91
N GLY A 371 -16.19 -31.52 -5.55
CA GLY A 371 -16.32 -32.93 -5.92
C GLY A 371 -15.74 -33.31 -7.30
N TYR A 372 -15.08 -32.36 -7.99
CA TYR A 372 -14.48 -32.57 -9.31
C TYR A 372 -12.96 -32.40 -9.28
N THR A 373 -12.27 -33.27 -10.02
CA THR A 373 -10.82 -33.18 -10.24
C THR A 373 -10.51 -32.04 -11.20
N ILE A 374 -9.72 -31.07 -10.77
CA ILE A 374 -9.09 -30.04 -11.59
C ILE A 374 -7.66 -30.49 -11.92
N PRO A 375 -7.34 -30.87 -13.17
CA PRO A 375 -6.02 -31.38 -13.50
C PRO A 375 -4.94 -30.29 -13.58
N LYS A 376 -3.70 -30.68 -13.27
CA LYS A 376 -2.50 -29.86 -13.42
C LYS A 376 -2.39 -29.23 -14.80
N GLY A 377 -1.94 -27.98 -14.84
CA GLY A 377 -1.75 -27.20 -16.06
C GLY A 377 -3.05 -26.65 -16.68
N TRP A 378 -4.22 -27.03 -16.20
CA TRP A 378 -5.45 -26.29 -16.52
C TRP A 378 -5.35 -24.87 -15.98
N LYS A 379 -5.97 -23.94 -16.70
CA LYS A 379 -6.15 -22.58 -16.22
C LYS A 379 -7.41 -22.50 -15.38
N LEU A 380 -7.48 -21.48 -14.54
CA LEU A 380 -8.68 -21.19 -13.75
C LEU A 380 -9.04 -19.73 -13.90
N TYR A 381 -10.32 -19.42 -13.86
CA TYR A 381 -10.85 -18.06 -13.94
C TYR A 381 -11.83 -17.83 -12.80
N TRP A 382 -11.84 -16.60 -12.29
CA TRP A 382 -12.80 -16.07 -11.33
C TRP A 382 -13.37 -14.77 -11.90
N CYS A 383 -14.62 -14.46 -11.57
CA CYS A 383 -15.33 -13.31 -12.11
C CYS A 383 -15.80 -12.39 -10.97
N ALA A 384 -15.33 -11.14 -10.97
CA ALA A 384 -15.79 -10.07 -10.08
C ALA A 384 -17.24 -9.69 -10.40
N ALA A 385 -17.53 -9.41 -11.68
CA ALA A 385 -18.84 -8.94 -12.13
C ALA A 385 -19.99 -9.89 -11.77
N LEU A 386 -19.74 -11.20 -11.76
CA LEU A 386 -20.71 -12.20 -11.27
C LEU A 386 -21.00 -12.01 -9.77
N VAL A 387 -19.98 -12.10 -8.91
CA VAL A 387 -20.18 -12.12 -7.45
C VAL A 387 -20.63 -10.76 -6.90
N HIS A 388 -20.29 -9.67 -7.59
CA HIS A 388 -20.73 -8.31 -7.28
C HIS A 388 -22.22 -8.05 -7.57
N LYS A 389 -22.83 -8.86 -8.45
CA LYS A 389 -24.24 -8.77 -8.88
C LYS A 389 -25.03 -10.02 -8.46
N ASP A 390 -24.52 -10.77 -7.48
CA ASP A 390 -25.15 -11.96 -6.91
C ASP A 390 -26.00 -11.56 -5.70
N GLU A 391 -27.33 -11.72 -5.83
CA GLU A 391 -28.34 -11.34 -4.83
C GLU A 391 -28.15 -12.05 -3.49
N ALA A 392 -27.49 -13.22 -3.46
CA ALA A 392 -27.14 -13.90 -2.23
C ALA A 392 -26.04 -13.20 -1.41
N ASN A 393 -25.39 -12.17 -1.97
CA ASN A 393 -24.35 -11.38 -1.30
C ASN A 393 -24.73 -9.88 -1.16
N PHE A 394 -25.66 -9.36 -1.98
CA PHE A 394 -26.06 -7.95 -2.00
C PHE A 394 -27.56 -7.83 -2.34
N GLU A 395 -28.37 -7.24 -1.46
CA GLU A 395 -29.79 -6.93 -1.73
C GLU A 395 -29.92 -5.84 -2.81
N ASP A 396 -31.03 -5.78 -3.57
CA ASP A 396 -31.25 -4.81 -4.65
C ASP A 396 -30.02 -4.62 -5.59
N VAL A 397 -29.47 -5.69 -6.18
CA VAL A 397 -28.15 -5.67 -6.86
C VAL A 397 -27.97 -4.57 -7.91
N THR A 398 -29.03 -4.16 -8.59
CA THR A 398 -29.07 -3.12 -9.63
C THR A 398 -29.14 -1.70 -9.08
N ARG A 399 -29.62 -1.50 -7.84
CA ARG A 399 -29.78 -0.19 -7.22
C ARG A 399 -28.44 0.29 -6.67
N PHE A 400 -28.01 1.46 -7.14
CA PHE A 400 -26.87 2.18 -6.57
C PHE A 400 -27.16 2.57 -5.12
N ASN A 401 -26.37 2.04 -4.18
CA ASN A 401 -26.49 2.34 -2.76
C ASN A 401 -25.10 2.33 -2.08
N PRO A 402 -24.48 3.51 -1.85
CA PRO A 402 -23.20 3.62 -1.16
C PRO A 402 -23.18 3.03 0.26
N SER A 403 -24.29 3.08 0.99
CA SER A 403 -24.36 2.69 2.40
C SER A 403 -24.11 1.20 2.64
N ARG A 404 -24.10 0.36 1.59
CA ARG A 404 -23.60 -1.03 1.62
C ARG A 404 -22.15 -1.17 2.11
N PHE A 405 -21.38 -0.09 2.06
CA PHE A 405 -19.96 -0.04 2.46
C PHE A 405 -19.72 0.60 3.83
N GLU A 406 -20.79 0.98 4.54
CA GLU A 406 -20.69 1.49 5.91
C GLU A 406 -20.38 0.38 6.93
N GLY A 407 -19.91 0.79 8.11
CA GLY A 407 -19.58 -0.13 9.21
C GLY A 407 -18.48 -1.13 8.85
N ALA A 408 -18.82 -2.42 8.83
CA ALA A 408 -17.89 -3.52 8.52
C ALA A 408 -17.71 -3.79 7.02
N GLY A 409 -18.59 -3.24 6.17
CA GLY A 409 -18.61 -3.49 4.73
C GLY A 409 -18.98 -4.94 4.33
N PRO A 410 -18.84 -5.28 3.03
CA PRO A 410 -19.31 -6.56 2.49
C PRO A 410 -18.57 -7.81 3.01
N THR A 411 -19.29 -8.94 3.03
CA THR A 411 -18.76 -10.25 3.43
C THR A 411 -17.46 -10.59 2.67
N PRO A 412 -16.41 -11.11 3.34
CA PRO A 412 -15.15 -11.43 2.69
C PRO A 412 -15.30 -12.31 1.43
N TYR A 413 -14.59 -11.95 0.38
CA TYR A 413 -14.59 -12.59 -0.95
C TYR A 413 -15.86 -12.38 -1.81
N THR A 414 -16.86 -11.63 -1.33
CA THR A 414 -17.98 -11.16 -2.17
C THR A 414 -17.59 -9.90 -2.97
N TYR A 415 -17.02 -8.88 -2.30
CA TYR A 415 -16.47 -7.68 -2.92
C TYR A 415 -14.98 -7.87 -3.22
N VAL A 416 -14.62 -7.91 -4.51
CA VAL A 416 -13.28 -8.31 -5.00
C VAL A 416 -12.74 -7.51 -6.21
N PRO A 417 -13.00 -6.19 -6.39
CA PRO A 417 -12.51 -5.45 -7.57
C PRO A 417 -10.97 -5.40 -7.61
N PHE A 418 -10.32 -5.37 -6.45
CA PHE A 418 -8.87 -5.43 -6.31
C PHE A 418 -8.32 -6.88 -6.25
N GLY A 419 -9.14 -7.90 -6.54
CA GLY A 419 -8.81 -9.31 -6.33
C GLY A 419 -8.56 -9.65 -4.86
N GLY A 420 -7.69 -10.63 -4.58
CA GLY A 420 -7.39 -11.02 -3.21
C GLY A 420 -6.18 -11.95 -3.02
N GLY A 421 -5.90 -12.25 -1.75
CA GLY A 421 -4.77 -13.08 -1.35
C GLY A 421 -3.41 -12.45 -1.69
N PRO A 422 -2.33 -13.25 -1.88
CA PRO A 422 -1.00 -12.76 -2.25
C PRO A 422 -0.91 -12.00 -3.59
N ARG A 423 -2.01 -11.93 -4.35
CA ARG A 423 -2.14 -11.20 -5.63
C ARG A 423 -3.22 -10.12 -5.61
N MET A 424 -3.73 -9.73 -4.43
CA MET A 424 -4.52 -8.50 -4.29
C MET A 424 -3.77 -7.32 -4.91
N CYS A 425 -4.49 -6.33 -5.47
CA CYS A 425 -3.87 -5.17 -6.12
C CYS A 425 -2.75 -4.57 -5.26
N LEU A 426 -1.64 -4.19 -5.90
CA LEU A 426 -0.54 -3.53 -5.20
C LEU A 426 -0.88 -2.07 -4.94
N GLY A 427 -1.42 -1.38 -5.94
CA GLY A 427 -1.83 0.02 -5.87
C GLY A 427 -3.24 0.25 -5.33
N LYS A 428 -3.75 -0.57 -4.39
CA LYS A 428 -5.11 -0.36 -3.83
C LYS A 428 -5.23 1.01 -3.15
N GLU A 429 -4.35 1.31 -2.19
CA GLU A 429 -4.37 2.59 -1.50
C GLU A 429 -3.83 3.74 -2.37
N PHE A 430 -2.96 3.46 -3.34
CA PHE A 430 -2.53 4.42 -4.37
C PHE A 430 -3.74 4.89 -5.20
N SER A 431 -4.52 3.96 -5.75
CA SER A 431 -5.70 4.26 -6.56
C SER A 431 -6.78 4.95 -5.72
N ARG A 432 -6.95 4.55 -4.44
CA ARG A 432 -7.78 5.29 -3.49
C ARG A 432 -7.35 6.75 -3.33
N LEU A 433 -6.06 7.00 -3.16
CA LEU A 433 -5.49 8.34 -2.99
C LEU A 433 -5.70 9.18 -4.27
N GLU A 434 -5.33 8.63 -5.42
CA GLU A 434 -5.47 9.22 -6.76
C GLU A 434 -6.92 9.61 -7.08
N VAL A 435 -7.85 8.66 -6.93
CA VAL A 435 -9.26 8.82 -7.27
C VAL A 435 -9.94 9.83 -6.34
N LEU A 436 -9.64 9.80 -5.03
CA LEU A 436 -10.19 10.76 -4.08
C LEU A 436 -9.61 12.18 -4.26
N THR A 437 -8.32 12.28 -4.62
CA THR A 437 -7.69 13.58 -4.93
C THR A 437 -8.29 14.22 -6.17
N PHE A 438 -8.51 13.44 -7.23
CA PHE A 438 -9.21 13.89 -8.43
C PHE A 438 -10.65 14.29 -8.12
N LEU A 439 -11.39 13.44 -7.39
CA LEU A 439 -12.78 13.67 -7.02
C LEU A 439 -12.96 14.97 -6.22
N HIS A 440 -12.11 15.22 -5.22
CA HIS A 440 -12.14 16.46 -4.42
C HIS A 440 -12.01 17.71 -5.30
N ASN A 441 -10.99 17.75 -6.16
CA ASN A 441 -10.69 18.93 -6.98
C ASN A 441 -11.70 19.16 -8.12
N ILE A 442 -12.35 18.11 -8.64
CA ILE A 442 -13.32 18.26 -9.73
C ILE A 442 -14.71 18.70 -9.20
N VAL A 443 -15.24 18.09 -8.13
CA VAL A 443 -16.59 18.46 -7.63
C VAL A 443 -16.63 19.82 -6.93
N THR A 444 -15.51 20.29 -6.37
CA THR A 444 -15.45 21.60 -5.70
C THR A 444 -15.33 22.78 -6.67
N LYS A 445 -15.15 22.51 -7.97
CA LYS A 445 -15.07 23.50 -9.07
C LYS A 445 -16.17 23.36 -10.13
N PHE A 446 -16.58 22.15 -10.47
CA PHE A 446 -17.46 21.89 -11.62
C PHE A 446 -18.66 21.05 -11.24
N ARG A 447 -19.83 21.52 -11.70
CA ARG A 447 -21.00 20.69 -11.89
C ARG A 447 -21.09 20.30 -13.37
N TRP A 448 -21.74 19.18 -13.69
CA TRP A 448 -21.72 18.64 -15.05
C TRP A 448 -22.97 17.84 -15.40
N ASP A 449 -23.37 17.89 -16.67
CA ASP A 449 -24.49 17.13 -17.22
C ASP A 449 -24.04 16.06 -18.23
N LEU A 450 -24.91 15.07 -18.48
CA LEU A 450 -24.68 14.00 -19.45
C LEU A 450 -25.13 14.44 -20.84
N LEU A 451 -24.19 14.61 -21.77
CA LEU A 451 -24.52 14.75 -23.20
C LEU A 451 -25.10 13.46 -23.80
N ILE A 452 -24.76 12.31 -23.22
CA ILE A 452 -25.32 11.00 -23.55
C ILE A 452 -25.84 10.34 -22.26
N PRO A 453 -27.13 10.52 -21.91
CA PRO A 453 -27.78 9.74 -20.87
C PRO A 453 -27.69 8.24 -21.15
N ASP A 454 -27.62 7.43 -20.09
CA ASP A 454 -27.54 5.96 -20.15
C ASP A 454 -26.42 5.40 -21.07
N GLU A 455 -25.31 6.14 -21.24
CA GLU A 455 -24.23 5.75 -22.16
C GLU A 455 -23.73 4.32 -21.87
N LYS A 456 -23.81 3.47 -22.89
CA LYS A 456 -23.42 2.05 -22.82
C LYS A 456 -21.96 1.90 -22.37
N ILE A 457 -21.76 1.11 -21.32
CA ILE A 457 -20.44 0.63 -20.90
C ILE A 457 -20.12 -0.65 -21.69
N GLU A 458 -18.99 -0.66 -22.39
CA GLU A 458 -18.44 -1.83 -23.06
C GLU A 458 -17.17 -2.31 -22.35
N TYR A 459 -16.87 -3.62 -22.39
CA TYR A 459 -15.67 -4.19 -21.78
C TYR A 459 -14.70 -4.74 -22.84
N ASP A 460 -13.78 -3.90 -23.32
CA ASP A 460 -12.70 -4.30 -24.26
C ASP A 460 -11.30 -3.85 -23.82
N PRO A 461 -10.71 -4.46 -22.76
CA PRO A 461 -11.26 -5.48 -21.87
C PRO A 461 -11.84 -4.91 -20.57
N MET A 462 -11.67 -3.60 -20.34
CA MET A 462 -12.10 -2.88 -19.15
C MET A 462 -13.37 -2.09 -19.46
N ALA A 463 -14.16 -1.80 -18.43
CA ALA A 463 -15.38 -1.01 -18.52
C ALA A 463 -15.11 0.41 -19.07
N THR A 464 -15.49 0.70 -20.31
CA THR A 464 -15.38 2.04 -20.91
C THR A 464 -16.72 2.49 -21.48
N PRO A 465 -17.18 3.73 -21.23
CA PRO A 465 -18.29 4.33 -21.97
C PRO A 465 -17.94 4.37 -23.47
N ALA A 466 -18.88 3.95 -24.33
CA ALA A 466 -18.61 3.69 -25.76
C ALA A 466 -18.10 4.90 -26.56
N ASN A 467 -18.46 6.12 -26.16
CA ASN A 467 -18.04 7.40 -26.74
C ASN A 467 -17.03 8.15 -25.85
N GLY A 468 -16.68 7.58 -24.69
CA GLY A 468 -15.74 8.18 -23.74
C GLY A 468 -16.32 9.22 -22.79
N LEU A 469 -17.64 9.25 -22.59
CA LEU A 469 -18.32 10.17 -21.67
C LEU A 469 -18.05 11.67 -21.99
N PRO A 470 -18.58 12.19 -23.11
CA PRO A 470 -18.65 13.63 -23.33
C PRO A 470 -19.61 14.29 -22.33
N ARG A 471 -19.23 15.46 -21.81
CA ARG A 471 -20.00 16.23 -20.81
C ARG A 471 -19.90 17.73 -21.05
N ILE A 472 -20.98 18.44 -20.74
CA ILE A 472 -20.97 19.88 -20.50
C ILE A 472 -20.48 20.15 -19.08
N LEU A 473 -19.71 21.22 -18.89
CA LEU A 473 -19.19 21.67 -17.59
C LEU A 473 -19.75 23.05 -17.24
N ASP A 474 -20.38 23.16 -16.07
CA ASP A 474 -20.67 24.44 -15.42
C ASP A 474 -19.60 24.68 -14.35
N GLU A 475 -18.76 25.70 -14.54
CA GLU A 475 -17.79 26.14 -13.54
C GLU A 475 -18.49 27.00 -12.48
N GLU A 476 -18.95 26.36 -11.39
CA GLU A 476 -19.72 27.02 -10.33
C GLU A 476 -18.80 27.77 -9.36
N SER A 477 -19.01 29.08 -9.16
CA SER A 477 -18.22 29.81 -8.16
C SER A 477 -18.64 29.43 -6.73
N HIS A 478 -17.67 29.51 -5.82
CA HIS A 478 -17.85 29.25 -4.38
C HIS A 478 -18.99 30.08 -3.74
N VAL A 479 -19.31 31.25 -4.32
CA VAL A 479 -20.38 32.15 -3.85
C VAL A 479 -21.75 31.71 -4.37
N GLU A 480 -21.82 31.27 -5.63
CA GLU A 480 -23.07 30.85 -6.26
C GLU A 480 -23.62 29.55 -5.67
N ILE A 481 -22.75 28.64 -5.19
CA ILE A 481 -23.17 27.39 -4.54
C ILE A 481 -23.84 27.67 -3.17
N GLU A 482 -23.34 28.62 -2.37
CA GLU A 482 -24.02 29.00 -1.12
C GLU A 482 -25.30 29.81 -1.39
N ALA A 483 -25.34 30.62 -2.46
CA ALA A 483 -26.56 31.29 -2.90
C ALA A 483 -27.63 30.29 -3.40
N ALA A 484 -27.24 29.27 -4.17
CA ALA A 484 -28.11 28.21 -4.65
C ALA A 484 -28.66 27.34 -3.51
N LYS A 485 -27.85 27.07 -2.47
CA LYS A 485 -28.31 26.42 -1.23
C LYS A 485 -29.38 27.25 -0.51
N LYS A 486 -29.24 28.58 -0.42
CA LYS A 486 -30.30 29.44 0.13
C LYS A 486 -31.58 29.37 -0.71
N ARG A 487 -31.49 29.49 -2.04
CA ARG A 487 -32.65 29.42 -2.95
C ARG A 487 -33.39 28.06 -2.93
N LYS A 488 -32.74 26.98 -2.51
CA LYS A 488 -33.35 25.63 -2.37
C LYS A 488 -33.95 25.34 -0.98
N LEU A 489 -33.92 26.30 -0.04
CA LEU A 489 -34.38 26.10 1.34
C LEU A 489 -35.66 26.87 1.72
N GLU A 490 -36.19 27.71 0.83
CA GLU A 490 -37.50 28.34 1.01
C GLU A 490 -38.60 27.40 0.47
N PRO A 491 -39.73 27.21 1.19
CA PRO A 491 -40.87 26.46 0.66
C PRO A 491 -41.49 27.20 -0.52
N VAL A 492 -41.73 26.50 -1.62
CA VAL A 492 -42.52 27.03 -2.74
C VAL A 492 -43.99 27.05 -2.32
N ASP A 493 -44.56 28.25 -2.20
CA ASP A 493 -45.99 28.46 -1.96
C ASP A 493 -46.71 28.65 -3.31
N ASP A 494 -47.62 27.74 -3.65
CA ASP A 494 -48.25 27.64 -4.98
C ASP A 494 -49.32 28.72 -5.17
N THR A 495 -48.91 29.95 -5.53
CA THR A 495 -49.82 31.00 -6.00
C THR A 495 -49.46 31.52 -7.39
N ILE A 496 -50.30 31.15 -8.37
CA ILE A 496 -50.18 31.59 -9.77
C ILE A 496 -50.69 33.02 -9.91
N HIS A 497 -49.83 33.94 -10.35
CA HIS A 497 -50.24 35.24 -10.90
C HIS A 497 -49.75 35.40 -12.33
N TYR A 498 -50.69 35.60 -13.26
CA TYR A 498 -50.42 36.02 -14.62
C TYR A 498 -50.14 37.54 -14.67
N GLY A 499 -49.09 37.92 -15.36
CA GLY A 499 -48.72 39.31 -15.70
C GLY A 499 -47.72 39.29 -16.85
N GLU A 500 -47.86 40.19 -17.81
CA GLU A 500 -47.09 40.20 -19.06
C GLU A 500 -45.85 41.12 -18.96
N ASP A 501 -44.72 40.72 -19.56
CA ASP A 501 -44.01 41.61 -20.51
C ASP A 501 -42.88 40.93 -21.34
N ILE A 502 -43.14 40.76 -22.63
CA ILE A 502 -42.34 41.20 -23.80
C ILE A 502 -40.78 41.03 -23.83
N HIS A 503 -40.31 40.36 -24.92
CA HIS A 503 -38.94 40.37 -25.52
C HIS A 503 -37.82 39.55 -24.82
N ILE A 504 -36.80 38.96 -25.50
CA ILE A 504 -36.36 38.96 -26.92
C ILE A 504 -35.76 37.59 -27.38
N ARG A 505 -35.53 37.45 -28.70
CA ARG A 505 -35.15 36.24 -29.48
C ARG A 505 -33.93 35.41 -29.01
N PRO A 506 -33.92 34.08 -29.27
CA PRO A 506 -32.68 33.28 -29.43
C PRO A 506 -32.10 33.38 -30.86
N ARG A 507 -30.82 33.02 -31.06
CA ARG A 507 -30.23 32.87 -32.41
C ARG A 507 -29.09 31.85 -32.46
N GLY A 508 -29.34 30.68 -33.05
CA GLY A 508 -28.29 29.71 -33.40
C GLY A 508 -27.58 30.06 -34.72
N SER A 509 -26.38 29.52 -34.91
CA SER A 509 -25.56 29.62 -36.12
C SER A 509 -25.13 28.20 -36.57
N SER A 510 -24.65 27.94 -37.79
CA SER A 510 -24.51 28.82 -38.95
C SER A 510 -24.79 28.05 -40.25
N HIS A 511 -25.41 28.71 -41.23
CA HIS A 511 -25.26 28.37 -42.65
C HIS A 511 -24.59 29.56 -43.34
N TYR A 512 -23.41 29.35 -43.91
CA TYR A 512 -22.73 30.39 -44.70
C TYR A 512 -23.50 30.71 -45.99
N TRP A 513 -23.22 31.88 -46.57
CA TRP A 513 -23.79 32.47 -47.81
C TRP A 513 -25.10 33.26 -47.72
N GLN A 514 -25.81 33.32 -46.59
CA GLN A 514 -26.99 34.20 -46.47
C GLN A 514 -26.68 35.69 -46.20
N TRP A 515 -25.47 36.05 -45.76
CA TRP A 515 -25.15 37.42 -45.32
C TRP A 515 -24.92 38.43 -46.47
N PHE A 516 -24.54 37.97 -47.67
CA PHE A 516 -24.09 38.84 -48.75
C PHE A 516 -25.17 39.81 -49.30
N PRO A 517 -26.44 39.38 -49.53
CA PRO A 517 -27.48 40.29 -50.03
C PRO A 517 -27.95 41.31 -48.98
N ASP A 518 -27.95 40.93 -47.70
CA ASP A 518 -28.37 41.80 -46.61
C ASP A 518 -27.33 42.88 -46.30
N LEU A 519 -26.04 42.56 -46.44
CA LEU A 519 -24.93 43.49 -46.29
C LEU A 519 -24.96 44.62 -47.34
N ILE A 520 -25.23 44.29 -48.61
CA ILE A 520 -25.43 45.32 -49.65
C ILE A 520 -26.67 46.16 -49.33
N ARG A 521 -27.73 45.56 -48.77
CA ARG A 521 -28.94 46.27 -48.35
C ARG A 521 -28.76 47.19 -47.14
N SER A 522 -27.74 46.99 -46.28
CA SER A 522 -27.38 47.97 -45.24
C SER A 522 -26.54 49.11 -45.80
N TRP A 523 -25.53 48.83 -46.62
CA TRP A 523 -24.64 49.85 -47.20
C TRP A 523 -25.40 50.90 -48.03
N VAL A 524 -26.39 50.50 -48.83
CA VAL A 524 -27.23 51.42 -49.62
C VAL A 524 -28.15 52.28 -48.72
N ARG A 525 -28.44 51.87 -47.48
CA ARG A 525 -29.24 52.65 -46.53
C ARG A 525 -28.45 53.68 -45.73
N GLU A 526 -27.14 53.50 -45.55
CA GLU A 526 -26.36 54.30 -44.59
C GLU A 526 -25.63 55.51 -45.24
N GLU A 527 -25.08 55.40 -46.47
CA GLU A 527 -24.37 56.53 -47.13
C GLU A 527 -25.28 57.48 -47.97
N ARG A 528 -26.62 57.45 -47.79
CA ARG A 528 -27.62 58.43 -48.33
C ARG A 528 -27.41 58.90 -49.78
N VAL A 529 -27.24 57.99 -50.74
CA VAL A 529 -27.24 58.35 -52.17
C VAL A 529 -28.68 58.67 -52.63
N PRO A 530 -28.97 59.84 -53.24
CA PRO A 530 -30.32 60.16 -53.72
C PRO A 530 -30.75 59.27 -54.90
N PRO A 531 -32.04 58.95 -55.05
CA PRO A 531 -32.55 58.28 -56.24
C PRO A 531 -32.47 59.21 -57.46
N PRO A 532 -32.25 58.69 -58.68
CA PRO A 532 -32.28 59.49 -59.90
C PRO A 532 -33.69 60.06 -60.15
N SER A 533 -33.77 61.29 -60.64
CA SER A 533 -35.02 61.90 -61.09
C SER A 533 -35.57 61.14 -62.31
N ALA A 534 -36.80 60.67 -62.23
CA ALA A 534 -37.41 59.83 -63.26
C ALA A 534 -37.80 60.64 -64.51
N THR A 535 -36.84 60.85 -65.42
CA THR A 535 -37.06 61.43 -66.75
C THR A 535 -36.66 60.46 -67.85
N SER A 536 -37.65 59.69 -68.32
CA SER A 536 -37.81 59.13 -69.68
C SER A 536 -36.69 58.34 -70.39
N SER A 537 -37.14 57.26 -71.06
CA SER A 537 -36.55 56.62 -72.26
C SER A 537 -35.18 55.93 -72.16
N THR A 538 -35.26 54.59 -72.17
CA THR A 538 -34.46 53.65 -72.98
C THR A 538 -32.93 53.66 -72.89
N THR A 539 -32.39 52.68 -72.14
CA THR A 539 -31.56 51.58 -72.69
C THR A 539 -31.52 50.40 -71.69
N ASP A 540 -31.22 49.19 -72.16
CA ASP A 540 -31.10 48.00 -71.32
C ASP A 540 -29.85 48.05 -70.44
N ILE A 541 -30.04 48.19 -69.12
CA ILE A 541 -28.97 48.11 -68.11
C ILE A 541 -29.23 46.86 -67.25
N TRP A 542 -28.21 46.00 -67.13
CA TRP A 542 -28.31 44.70 -66.46
C TRP A 542 -28.51 44.87 -64.94
N THR A 543 -29.72 44.61 -64.44
CA THR A 543 -30.06 44.61 -63.02
C THR A 543 -29.90 43.22 -62.40
N LEU A 544 -29.33 43.12 -61.20
CA LEU A 544 -29.29 41.86 -60.45
C LEU A 544 -30.69 41.51 -59.89
N PRO A 545 -31.26 40.31 -60.17
CA PRO A 545 -32.70 40.04 -59.99
C PRO A 545 -33.28 40.16 -58.56
N SER A 546 -32.44 40.20 -57.53
CA SER A 546 -32.85 40.19 -56.13
C SER A 546 -32.67 41.51 -55.37
N LEU A 547 -32.14 42.55 -56.02
CA LEU A 547 -31.83 43.83 -55.36
C LEU A 547 -32.27 45.09 -56.13
N GLY A 548 -32.51 45.02 -57.44
CA GLY A 548 -33.18 46.11 -58.19
C GLY A 548 -32.37 47.40 -58.43
N TYR A 549 -31.09 47.44 -58.08
CA TYR A 549 -30.18 48.57 -58.38
C TYR A 549 -29.31 48.30 -59.63
N PRO A 550 -28.87 49.35 -60.36
CA PRO A 550 -27.90 49.21 -61.45
C PRO A 550 -26.57 48.63 -60.96
N LEU A 551 -26.01 47.67 -61.70
CA LEU A 551 -24.76 47.00 -61.36
C LEU A 551 -23.57 47.96 -61.19
N GLU A 552 -23.55 49.02 -61.99
CA GLU A 552 -22.50 50.05 -62.03
C GLU A 552 -22.41 50.84 -60.72
N GLN A 553 -23.55 51.15 -60.06
CA GLN A 553 -23.56 51.82 -58.76
C GLN A 553 -23.02 50.93 -57.65
N ALA A 554 -23.38 49.63 -57.66
CA ALA A 554 -22.84 48.66 -56.70
C ALA A 554 -21.32 48.48 -56.87
N PHE A 555 -20.84 48.48 -58.12
CA PHE A 555 -19.41 48.39 -58.42
C PHE A 555 -18.64 49.66 -58.00
N ALA A 556 -19.19 50.85 -58.26
CA ALA A 556 -18.60 52.12 -57.83
C ALA A 556 -18.47 52.22 -56.30
N ALA A 557 -19.51 51.83 -55.55
CA ALA A 557 -19.47 51.79 -54.09
C ALA A 557 -18.43 50.79 -53.55
N PHE A 558 -18.31 49.61 -54.20
CA PHE A 558 -17.29 48.63 -53.85
C PHE A 558 -15.86 49.17 -54.06
N VAL A 559 -15.58 49.81 -55.21
CA VAL A 559 -14.27 50.42 -55.50
C VAL A 559 -13.95 51.55 -54.52
N ALA A 560 -14.91 52.44 -54.24
CA ALA A 560 -14.73 53.53 -53.28
C ALA A 560 -14.45 53.03 -51.84
N ARG A 561 -15.03 51.88 -51.46
CA ARG A 561 -14.71 51.22 -50.19
C ARG A 561 -13.32 50.57 -50.22
N MET A 562 -12.96 49.81 -51.25
CA MET A 562 -11.64 49.18 -51.36
C MET A 562 -10.51 50.20 -51.29
N ASP A 563 -10.66 51.35 -51.94
CA ASP A 563 -9.72 52.46 -51.90
C ASP A 563 -9.66 53.14 -50.52
N ARG A 564 -10.76 53.13 -49.74
CA ARG A 564 -10.79 53.54 -48.32
C ARG A 564 -10.03 52.54 -47.43
N GLU A 565 -10.26 51.23 -47.60
CA GLU A 565 -9.54 50.19 -46.84
C GLU A 565 -8.03 50.17 -47.17
N ILE A 566 -7.63 50.46 -48.41
CA ILE A 566 -6.21 50.60 -48.81
C ILE A 566 -5.54 51.80 -48.13
N ARG A 567 -6.26 52.90 -47.90
CA ARG A 567 -5.78 54.02 -47.06
C ARG A 567 -5.66 53.60 -45.59
N ASN A 568 -6.70 52.99 -45.02
CA ASN A 568 -6.70 52.47 -43.64
C ASN A 568 -5.51 51.52 -43.40
N MET A 569 -5.21 50.63 -44.35
CA MET A 569 -4.07 49.71 -44.26
C MET A 569 -2.70 50.40 -44.34
N ARG A 570 -2.58 51.55 -45.02
CA ARG A 570 -1.35 52.36 -45.00
C ARG A 570 -1.17 53.12 -43.68
N GLU A 571 -2.24 53.63 -43.10
CA GLU A 571 -2.20 54.23 -41.77
C GLU A 571 -1.89 53.19 -40.69
N ALA A 572 -2.48 51.99 -40.78
CA ALA A 572 -2.14 50.85 -39.94
C ALA A 572 -0.67 50.42 -40.09
N ALA A 573 -0.12 50.43 -41.31
CA ALA A 573 1.31 50.15 -41.52
C ALA A 573 2.20 51.21 -40.84
N GLY A 574 1.85 52.50 -40.94
CA GLY A 574 2.55 53.57 -40.22
C GLY A 574 2.46 53.42 -38.69
N ALA A 575 1.29 53.07 -38.17
CA ALA A 575 1.08 52.77 -36.76
C ALA A 575 1.91 51.55 -36.30
N ILE A 576 2.04 50.51 -37.13
CA ILE A 576 2.91 49.35 -36.86
C ILE A 576 4.39 49.74 -36.83
N THR A 577 4.85 50.66 -37.69
CA THR A 577 6.22 51.19 -37.63
C THR A 577 6.46 51.98 -36.33
N GLY A 578 5.54 52.89 -35.96
CA GLY A 578 5.63 53.63 -34.69
C GLY A 578 5.53 52.72 -33.46
N LEU A 579 4.75 51.64 -33.53
CA LEU A 579 4.71 50.60 -32.50
C LEU A 579 6.03 49.83 -32.41
N LEU A 580 6.69 49.51 -33.53
CA LEU A 580 8.02 48.86 -33.52
C LEU A 580 9.10 49.73 -32.86
N GLU A 581 9.14 51.02 -33.16
CA GLU A 581 10.05 51.97 -32.52
C GLU A 581 9.74 52.13 -31.02
N SER A 582 8.45 52.22 -30.67
CA SER A 582 7.99 52.24 -29.28
C SER A 582 8.36 50.95 -28.53
N ASN A 583 8.26 49.80 -29.19
CA ASN A 583 8.59 48.51 -28.58
C ASN A 583 10.10 48.35 -28.35
N ASN A 584 10.95 48.90 -29.23
CA ASN A 584 12.39 48.98 -28.97
C ASN A 584 12.72 49.84 -27.74
N TRP A 585 12.07 51.01 -27.59
CA TRP A 585 12.22 51.83 -26.37
C TRP A 585 11.71 51.11 -25.11
N ILE A 586 10.56 50.41 -25.20
CA ILE A 586 10.03 49.59 -24.10
C ILE A 586 11.01 48.46 -23.76
N MET A 587 11.64 47.81 -24.74
CA MET A 587 12.58 46.70 -24.52
C MET A 587 13.93 47.14 -23.96
N ASP A 588 14.44 48.31 -24.36
CA ASP A 588 15.63 48.91 -23.73
C ASP A 588 15.31 49.41 -22.31
N LYS A 589 14.15 50.04 -22.11
CA LYS A 589 13.69 50.44 -20.78
C LYS A 589 13.40 49.23 -19.88
N TRP A 590 12.92 48.12 -20.42
CA TRP A 590 12.76 46.86 -19.70
C TRP A 590 14.12 46.24 -19.36
N ARG A 591 15.15 46.39 -20.21
CA ARG A 591 16.52 45.95 -19.90
C ARG A 591 17.12 46.78 -18.75
N SER A 592 16.97 48.10 -18.79
CA SER A 592 17.35 49.01 -17.70
C SER A 592 16.59 48.69 -16.41
N LEU A 593 15.26 48.56 -16.48
CA LEU A 593 14.42 48.18 -15.34
C LEU A 593 14.74 46.76 -14.84
N LYS A 594 15.29 45.87 -15.67
CA LYS A 594 15.71 44.54 -15.25
C LYS A 594 17.05 44.55 -14.53
N GLU A 595 18.00 45.37 -14.96
CA GLU A 595 19.25 45.60 -14.22
C GLU A 595 18.97 46.31 -12.88
N GLU A 596 18.08 47.30 -12.89
CA GLU A 596 17.60 47.98 -11.69
C GLU A 596 16.80 47.03 -10.78
N LEU A 597 15.94 46.17 -11.35
CA LEU A 597 15.23 45.10 -10.62
C LEU A 597 16.21 44.11 -10.00
N THR A 598 17.20 43.61 -10.74
CA THR A 598 18.22 42.66 -10.23
C THR A 598 19.02 43.29 -9.08
N ARG A 599 19.30 44.60 -9.15
CA ARG A 599 19.97 45.35 -8.08
C ARG A 599 19.06 45.63 -6.88
N THR A 600 17.75 45.80 -7.10
CA THR A 600 16.77 45.80 -6.00
C THR A 600 16.49 44.41 -5.46
N ASP A 601 16.69 43.34 -6.23
CA ASP A 601 16.61 41.95 -5.78
C ASP A 601 17.82 41.61 -4.90
N GLU A 602 19.05 42.05 -5.25
CA GLU A 602 20.20 41.97 -4.32
C GLU A 602 19.93 42.74 -3.02
N LEU A 603 19.39 43.96 -3.11
CA LEU A 603 18.99 44.72 -1.91
C LEU A 603 17.80 44.08 -1.17
N HIS A 604 16.93 43.36 -1.87
CA HIS A 604 15.80 42.64 -1.28
C HIS A 604 16.25 41.35 -0.63
N GLU A 605 17.22 40.61 -1.16
CA GLU A 605 17.81 39.45 -0.49
C GLU A 605 18.54 39.87 0.79
N ASN A 606 19.31 40.97 0.77
CA ASN A 606 19.92 41.53 1.99
C ASN A 606 18.85 42.00 2.99
N LEU A 607 17.82 42.74 2.52
CA LEU A 607 16.71 43.18 3.37
C LEU A 607 15.86 42.00 3.87
N VAL A 608 15.78 40.90 3.12
CA VAL A 608 15.12 39.65 3.52
C VAL A 608 15.99 38.90 4.52
N GLU A 609 17.32 38.86 4.42
CA GLU A 609 18.14 38.32 5.52
C GLU A 609 18.00 39.15 6.81
N ASP A 610 18.00 40.48 6.71
CA ASP A 610 17.74 41.37 7.85
C ASP A 610 16.32 41.21 8.42
N VAL A 611 15.29 41.13 7.56
CA VAL A 611 13.89 40.91 7.96
C VAL A 611 13.66 39.49 8.46
N GLU A 612 14.35 38.47 7.95
CA GLU A 612 14.29 37.09 8.43
C GLU A 612 15.02 36.97 9.77
N MET A 613 16.14 37.68 9.97
CA MET A 613 16.81 37.79 11.26
C MET A 613 15.95 38.53 12.28
N MET A 614 15.35 39.67 11.92
CA MET A 614 14.39 40.38 12.77
C MET A 614 13.13 39.55 13.03
N ARG A 615 12.58 38.85 12.03
CA ARG A 615 11.45 37.93 12.15
C ARG A 615 11.79 36.75 13.05
N ASN A 616 13.01 36.21 13.00
CA ASN A 616 13.45 35.14 13.90
C ASN A 616 13.65 35.66 15.33
N ALA A 617 14.18 36.87 15.52
CA ALA A 617 14.26 37.50 16.84
C ALA A 617 12.87 37.86 17.40
N ILE A 618 11.94 38.28 16.54
CA ILE A 618 10.53 38.49 16.87
C ILE A 618 9.86 37.15 17.18
N ILE A 619 10.09 36.09 16.41
CA ILE A 619 9.56 34.74 16.73
C ILE A 619 10.13 34.22 18.06
N GLU A 620 11.40 34.44 18.37
CA GLU A 620 12.00 34.10 19.67
C GLU A 620 11.30 34.87 20.82
N LEU A 621 10.99 36.16 20.63
CA LEU A 621 10.29 36.99 21.62
C LEU A 621 8.78 36.70 21.70
N THR A 622 8.13 36.46 20.57
CA THR A 622 6.70 36.16 20.43
C THR A 622 6.40 34.74 20.90
N ASN A 623 7.27 33.75 20.67
CA ASN A 623 7.15 32.45 21.31
C ASN A 623 7.24 32.61 22.85
N ARG A 624 8.16 33.44 23.36
CA ARG A 624 8.30 33.68 24.81
C ARG A 624 7.17 34.52 25.43
N LEU A 625 6.39 35.23 24.63
CA LEU A 625 5.16 35.92 25.04
C LEU A 625 3.93 35.01 24.90
N GLN A 626 3.84 34.23 23.82
CA GLN A 626 2.78 33.26 23.61
C GLN A 626 2.91 32.06 24.57
N ASP A 627 4.10 31.66 25.02
CA ASP A 627 4.26 30.69 26.10
C ASP A 627 3.63 31.19 27.43
N ALA A 628 3.41 32.50 27.60
CA ALA A 628 2.66 33.08 28.71
C ALA A 628 1.16 33.22 28.38
N GLU A 629 0.81 33.86 27.27
CA GLU A 629 -0.60 34.08 26.87
C GLU A 629 -1.34 32.78 26.54
N LEU A 630 -0.70 31.82 25.87
CA LEU A 630 -1.25 30.49 25.58
C LEU A 630 -1.41 29.66 26.86
N LEU A 631 -0.55 29.85 27.86
CA LEU A 631 -0.71 29.19 29.16
C LEU A 631 -1.95 29.74 29.90
N GLU A 632 -2.15 31.06 29.90
CA GLU A 632 -3.34 31.69 30.48
C GLU A 632 -4.62 31.33 29.70
N ALA A 633 -4.58 31.32 28.36
CA ALA A 633 -5.68 30.84 27.51
C ALA A 633 -5.97 29.34 27.70
N LEU A 634 -4.95 28.48 27.85
CA LEU A 634 -5.15 27.05 28.15
C LEU A 634 -5.77 26.84 29.53
N ILE A 635 -5.35 27.60 30.53
CA ILE A 635 -5.95 27.57 31.88
C ILE A 635 -7.43 27.97 31.81
N ASN A 636 -7.74 29.11 31.20
CA ASN A 636 -9.11 29.61 31.08
C ASN A 636 -10.01 28.70 30.22
N THR A 637 -9.47 28.11 29.14
CA THR A 637 -10.18 27.13 28.32
C THR A 637 -10.45 25.85 29.11
N ARG A 638 -9.45 25.29 29.82
CA ARG A 638 -9.61 24.09 30.64
C ARG A 638 -10.59 24.28 31.79
N ILE A 639 -10.63 25.47 32.40
CA ILE A 639 -11.63 25.83 33.42
C ILE A 639 -13.03 25.84 32.80
N THR A 640 -13.18 26.44 31.61
CA THR A 640 -14.47 26.52 30.89
C THR A 640 -14.95 25.13 30.45
N GLU A 641 -14.06 24.29 29.91
CA GLU A 641 -14.34 22.89 29.56
C GLU A 641 -14.72 22.05 30.80
N ALA A 642 -14.07 22.27 31.95
CA ALA A 642 -14.40 21.58 33.19
C ALA A 642 -15.81 21.96 33.71
N ILE A 643 -16.16 23.25 33.65
CA ILE A 643 -17.50 23.76 34.02
C ILE A 643 -18.57 23.24 33.05
N ALA A 644 -18.29 23.23 31.74
CA ALA A 644 -19.20 22.68 30.73
C ALA A 644 -19.45 21.18 30.95
N ASN A 645 -18.40 20.37 31.12
CA ASN A 645 -18.54 18.94 31.40
C ASN A 645 -19.29 18.68 32.72
N TYR A 646 -19.00 19.43 33.78
CA TYR A 646 -19.71 19.31 35.07
C TYR A 646 -21.21 19.58 34.92
N THR A 647 -21.58 20.58 34.11
CA THR A 647 -22.97 20.96 33.86
C THR A 647 -23.69 19.93 32.96
N GLN A 648 -23.03 19.49 31.88
CA GLN A 648 -23.61 18.57 30.89
C GLN A 648 -23.79 17.15 31.45
N THR A 649 -22.93 16.70 32.37
CA THR A 649 -23.06 15.40 33.04
C THR A 649 -24.30 15.31 33.94
N TYR A 650 -24.90 16.45 34.33
CA TYR A 650 -25.98 16.51 35.31
C TYR A 650 -27.41 16.54 34.72
N GLN A 651 -27.58 16.62 33.39
CA GLN A 651 -28.90 16.95 32.80
C GLN A 651 -29.40 16.06 31.64
N THR A 652 -28.59 15.17 31.04
CA THR A 652 -29.04 14.38 29.87
C THR A 652 -28.66 12.90 29.94
N GLY A 653 -29.54 12.09 30.54
CA GLY A 653 -29.54 10.62 30.43
C GLY A 653 -30.83 10.01 31.00
N PRO A 654 -31.22 8.79 30.59
CA PRO A 654 -32.47 8.16 31.03
C PRO A 654 -32.35 7.58 32.44
N HIS A 655 -33.32 7.90 33.31
CA HIS A 655 -33.42 7.37 34.67
C HIS A 655 -34.28 6.11 34.75
N ASP A 656 -33.86 5.15 35.58
CA ASP A 656 -34.72 4.11 36.14
C ASP A 656 -35.76 4.74 37.11
N PRO A 657 -36.92 4.09 37.46
CA PRO A 657 -37.88 4.65 38.42
C PRO A 657 -37.33 4.95 39.83
N THR A 658 -36.09 4.52 40.12
CA THR A 658 -35.35 4.85 41.35
C THR A 658 -34.36 6.02 41.20
N GLY A 659 -34.16 6.54 40.00
CA GLY A 659 -33.34 7.73 39.71
C GLY A 659 -31.92 7.46 39.20
N GLU A 660 -31.42 6.22 39.24
CA GLU A 660 -30.05 5.91 38.77
C GLU A 660 -29.94 5.77 37.23
N LEU A 661 -28.72 6.03 36.72
CA LEU A 661 -28.35 6.07 35.30
C LEU A 661 -27.62 4.78 34.88
N VAL A 662 -28.05 4.17 33.76
CA VAL A 662 -27.44 2.96 33.20
C VAL A 662 -26.81 3.25 31.83
N ASN A 663 -25.49 3.08 31.71
CA ASN A 663 -24.72 3.39 30.50
C ASN A 663 -23.92 2.14 30.01
N PRO A 664 -23.83 1.83 28.70
CA PRO A 664 -23.17 0.60 28.23
C PRO A 664 -21.65 0.53 28.45
N GLN A 665 -21.26 -0.28 29.44
CA GLN A 665 -19.99 -1.01 29.51
C GLN A 665 -18.68 -0.23 29.26
N MET A 666 -18.55 0.98 29.84
CA MET A 666 -17.26 1.66 29.99
C MET A 666 -16.25 0.83 30.82
N CYS A 667 -14.95 1.12 30.67
CA CYS A 667 -13.90 0.48 31.45
C CYS A 667 -14.00 0.85 32.93
N THR A 668 -14.54 -0.05 33.75
CA THR A 668 -14.55 0.13 35.22
C THR A 668 -13.23 -0.33 35.85
N PHE A 669 -12.93 0.16 37.05
CA PHE A 669 -11.80 -0.34 37.85
C PHE A 669 -11.86 -1.87 38.09
N LYS A 670 -13.06 -2.44 38.17
CA LYS A 670 -13.29 -3.90 38.23
C LYS A 670 -12.84 -4.60 36.93
N THR A 671 -13.16 -4.01 35.77
CA THR A 671 -12.70 -4.49 34.44
C THR A 671 -11.17 -4.42 34.33
N PHE A 672 -10.57 -3.30 34.77
CA PHE A 672 -9.12 -3.13 34.84
C PHE A 672 -8.43 -4.21 35.70
N LEU A 673 -8.94 -4.46 36.92
CA LEU A 673 -8.42 -5.53 37.78
C LEU A 673 -8.60 -6.94 37.18
N HIS A 674 -9.70 -7.19 36.46
CA HIS A 674 -9.89 -8.44 35.70
C HIS A 674 -8.81 -8.67 34.63
N CYS A 675 -8.23 -7.60 34.06
CA CYS A 675 -7.11 -7.69 33.11
C CYS A 675 -5.74 -8.00 33.76
N LYS A 676 -5.70 -8.16 35.09
CA LYS A 676 -4.54 -8.55 35.92
C LYS A 676 -3.31 -7.65 35.73
N PRO A 677 -3.37 -6.37 36.14
CA PRO A 677 -2.20 -5.52 36.17
C PRO A 677 -1.15 -6.03 37.15
N HIS A 678 0.13 -5.82 36.82
CA HIS A 678 1.22 -6.05 37.76
C HIS A 678 1.26 -4.94 38.81
N LYS A 679 1.63 -5.31 40.04
CA LYS A 679 1.83 -4.37 41.15
C LYS A 679 3.25 -3.80 41.15
N PHE A 680 3.42 -2.61 41.70
CA PHE A 680 4.72 -1.94 41.88
C PHE A 680 4.93 -1.60 43.35
N LYS A 681 6.07 -2.03 43.92
CA LYS A 681 6.37 -1.89 45.35
C LYS A 681 7.24 -0.67 45.68
N GLY A 682 7.82 0.01 44.68
CA GLY A 682 8.75 1.14 44.90
C GLY A 682 10.14 0.71 45.39
N SER A 683 10.54 -0.51 45.03
CA SER A 683 11.78 -1.19 45.45
C SER A 683 12.57 -1.81 44.28
N GLU A 684 11.95 -1.88 43.10
CA GLU A 684 12.41 -2.57 41.91
C GLU A 684 13.38 -1.73 41.04
N GLY A 685 13.65 -0.50 41.46
CA GLY A 685 14.55 0.46 40.79
C GLY A 685 14.08 0.94 39.42
N ALA A 686 14.89 1.80 38.78
CA ALA A 686 14.58 2.40 37.47
C ALA A 686 14.19 1.36 36.38
N ILE A 687 14.88 0.21 36.35
CA ILE A 687 14.61 -0.87 35.38
C ILE A 687 13.30 -1.61 35.71
N GLY A 688 12.94 -1.72 36.99
CA GLY A 688 11.66 -2.28 37.42
C GLY A 688 10.48 -1.34 37.09
N LEU A 689 10.64 -0.05 37.39
CA LEU A 689 9.65 0.99 37.08
C LEU A 689 9.28 0.99 35.60
N LEU A 690 10.27 1.05 34.69
CA LEU A 690 10.03 1.11 33.25
C LEU A 690 9.32 -0.13 32.71
N ARG A 691 9.60 -1.31 33.26
CA ARG A 691 8.90 -2.56 32.91
C ARG A 691 7.46 -2.59 33.42
N TRP A 692 7.22 -2.05 34.61
CA TRP A 692 5.86 -1.93 35.15
C TRP A 692 5.03 -0.94 34.31
N ILE A 693 5.59 0.20 33.91
CA ILE A 693 4.95 1.16 32.98
C ILE A 693 4.56 0.46 31.67
N GLU A 694 5.50 -0.20 30.99
CA GLU A 694 5.28 -0.93 29.72
C GLU A 694 4.16 -1.99 29.85
N GLN A 695 4.14 -2.74 30.95
CA GLN A 695 3.10 -3.73 31.22
C GLN A 695 1.74 -3.10 31.52
N LEU A 696 1.71 -1.95 32.19
CA LEU A 696 0.47 -1.28 32.58
C LEU A 696 -0.19 -0.53 31.40
N GLU A 697 0.60 0.07 30.52
CA GLU A 697 0.11 0.64 29.26
C GLU A 697 -0.60 -0.45 28.42
N SER A 698 -0.02 -1.65 28.35
CA SER A 698 -0.66 -2.83 27.73
C SER A 698 -1.86 -3.39 28.52
N VAL A 699 -2.06 -3.05 29.80
CA VAL A 699 -3.33 -3.31 30.51
C VAL A 699 -4.39 -2.31 30.07
N PHE A 700 -4.05 -1.01 30.02
CA PHE A 700 -4.99 0.06 29.65
C PHE A 700 -5.56 -0.12 28.24
N GLU A 701 -4.74 -0.52 27.26
CA GLU A 701 -5.20 -0.88 25.92
C GLU A 701 -6.22 -2.04 25.95
N ARG A 702 -5.91 -3.12 26.67
CA ARG A 702 -6.74 -4.34 26.71
C ARG A 702 -8.11 -4.16 27.38
N CYS A 703 -8.25 -3.18 28.27
CA CYS A 703 -9.53 -2.84 28.89
C CYS A 703 -10.19 -1.59 28.28
N ASN A 704 -9.58 -0.96 27.26
CA ASN A 704 -10.00 0.32 26.69
C ASN A 704 -10.17 1.42 27.77
N CYS A 705 -9.14 1.61 28.59
CA CYS A 705 -9.16 2.56 29.70
C CYS A 705 -9.09 4.02 29.23
N PRO A 706 -10.09 4.86 29.55
CA PRO A 706 -10.06 6.30 29.29
C PRO A 706 -8.86 7.00 29.95
N GLU A 707 -8.35 8.07 29.33
CA GLU A 707 -7.11 8.74 29.75
C GLU A 707 -7.18 9.28 31.20
N GLU A 708 -8.31 9.89 31.55
CA GLU A 708 -8.61 10.45 32.87
C GLU A 708 -8.72 9.38 33.97
N ASN A 709 -8.87 8.10 33.61
CA ASN A 709 -8.88 6.98 34.54
C ASN A 709 -7.50 6.31 34.72
N LYS A 710 -6.53 6.53 33.82
CA LYS A 710 -5.24 5.80 33.82
C LYS A 710 -4.43 5.99 35.10
N VAL A 711 -4.21 7.23 35.54
CA VAL A 711 -3.47 7.50 36.80
C VAL A 711 -4.22 6.92 38.00
N ARG A 712 -5.54 7.16 38.08
CA ARG A 712 -6.40 6.64 39.16
C ARG A 712 -6.41 5.11 39.24
N TYR A 713 -6.26 4.41 38.12
CA TYR A 713 -6.24 2.95 38.10
C TYR A 713 -4.82 2.40 38.34
N ALA A 714 -3.79 3.11 37.88
CA ALA A 714 -2.38 2.77 38.13
C ALA A 714 -2.03 2.75 39.62
N ILE A 715 -2.47 3.76 40.37
CA ILE A 715 -2.22 3.86 41.82
C ILE A 715 -2.89 2.73 42.60
N GLY A 716 -3.97 2.14 42.06
CA GLY A 716 -4.60 0.92 42.57
C GLY A 716 -3.76 -0.35 42.44
N THR A 717 -2.55 -0.23 41.87
CA THR A 717 -1.55 -1.31 41.77
C THR A 717 -0.29 -1.03 42.60
N PHE A 718 -0.20 0.13 43.27
CA PHE A 718 0.91 0.45 44.16
C PHE A 718 0.83 -0.32 45.48
N GLU A 719 1.99 -0.71 45.97
CA GLU A 719 2.21 -1.31 47.30
C GLU A 719 3.42 -0.63 47.98
N SER A 720 3.59 -0.87 49.29
CA SER A 720 4.81 -0.54 50.03
C SER A 720 5.29 0.92 49.83
N SER A 721 6.53 1.15 49.41
CA SER A 721 7.08 2.50 49.27
C SER A 721 6.44 3.30 48.13
N ALA A 722 5.98 2.66 47.06
CA ALA A 722 5.25 3.33 45.98
C ALA A 722 3.94 3.96 46.46
N LEU A 723 3.18 3.24 47.29
CA LEU A 723 1.93 3.76 47.84
C LEU A 723 2.17 4.85 48.89
N THR A 724 3.17 4.68 49.76
CA THR A 724 3.55 5.71 50.75
C THR A 724 4.05 6.99 50.09
N TRP A 725 4.90 6.89 49.06
CA TRP A 725 5.35 8.02 48.25
C TRP A 725 4.16 8.75 47.61
N TRP A 726 3.27 8.00 46.96
CA TRP A 726 2.10 8.58 46.30
C TRP A 726 1.19 9.35 47.27
N ASN A 727 1.00 8.82 48.49
CA ASN A 727 0.25 9.52 49.53
C ASN A 727 0.95 10.83 49.96
N SER A 728 2.29 10.88 49.95
CA SER A 728 3.06 12.11 50.17
C SER A 728 2.87 13.13 49.05
N ILE A 729 2.87 12.68 47.78
CA ILE A 729 2.56 13.51 46.61
C ILE A 729 1.13 14.08 46.69
N VAL A 730 0.12 13.27 47.08
CA VAL A 730 -1.26 13.72 47.31
C VAL A 730 -1.36 14.78 48.41
N GLN A 731 -0.59 14.62 49.50
CA GLN A 731 -0.54 15.61 50.58
C GLN A 731 0.19 16.90 50.18
N THR A 732 1.21 16.82 49.32
CA THR A 732 2.07 17.94 48.94
C THR A 732 1.47 18.79 47.81
N LEU A 733 0.92 18.14 46.77
CA LEU A 733 0.32 18.82 45.61
C LEU A 733 -1.18 19.09 45.77
N GLY A 734 -1.85 18.41 46.70
CA GLY A 734 -3.28 18.47 46.91
C GLY A 734 -4.08 17.57 45.97
N LEU A 735 -5.23 17.08 46.46
CA LEU A 735 -6.04 16.07 45.78
C LEU A 735 -6.56 16.52 44.41
N ASN A 736 -6.88 17.80 44.23
CA ASN A 736 -7.39 18.34 42.97
C ASN A 736 -6.29 18.32 41.88
N THR A 737 -5.09 18.78 42.21
CA THR A 737 -3.91 18.77 41.33
C THR A 737 -3.55 17.35 40.91
N VAL A 738 -3.61 16.39 41.84
CA VAL A 738 -3.32 14.98 41.57
C VAL A 738 -4.41 14.30 40.73
N ASN A 739 -5.68 14.63 40.94
CA ASN A 739 -6.78 14.13 40.10
C ASN A 739 -6.74 14.69 38.66
N ALA A 740 -6.11 15.85 38.45
CA ALA A 740 -5.88 16.44 37.13
C ALA A 740 -4.59 15.95 36.43
N LEU A 741 -3.78 15.11 37.08
CA LEU A 741 -2.48 14.68 36.58
C LEU A 741 -2.62 13.73 35.37
N THR A 742 -1.98 14.07 34.26
CA THR A 742 -1.95 13.19 33.07
C THR A 742 -1.06 11.98 33.28
N TRP A 743 -1.30 10.90 32.53
CA TRP A 743 -0.44 9.71 32.55
C TRP A 743 1.03 10.03 32.24
N ASN A 744 1.31 11.04 31.40
CA ASN A 744 2.68 11.44 31.10
C ASN A 744 3.35 12.21 32.27
N GLY A 745 2.63 13.13 32.92
CA GLY A 745 3.13 13.83 34.12
C GLY A 745 3.40 12.86 35.28
N PHE A 746 2.53 11.87 35.47
CA PHE A 746 2.71 10.79 36.45
C PHE A 746 3.97 9.94 36.18
N LYS A 747 4.29 9.64 34.91
CA LYS A 747 5.52 8.94 34.54
C LYS A 747 6.79 9.76 34.84
N ILE A 748 6.73 11.09 34.76
CA ILE A 748 7.87 11.97 35.11
C ILE A 748 8.13 11.92 36.62
N LEU A 749 7.12 12.17 37.46
CA LEU A 749 7.26 12.13 38.92
C LEU A 749 7.80 10.77 39.43
N LEU A 750 7.34 9.67 38.82
CA LEU A 750 7.85 8.33 39.13
C LEU A 750 9.31 8.13 38.74
N GLN A 751 9.76 8.72 37.64
CA GLN A 751 11.16 8.67 37.22
C GLN A 751 12.06 9.53 38.11
N GLU A 752 11.56 10.67 38.60
CA GLU A 752 12.29 11.54 39.53
C GLU A 752 12.52 10.87 40.90
N GLU A 753 11.53 10.16 41.43
CA GLU A 753 11.65 9.41 42.70
C GLU A 753 12.50 8.13 42.56
N TYR A 754 12.18 7.26 41.59
CA TYR A 754 12.70 5.89 41.55
C TYR A 754 13.93 5.69 40.64
N CYS A 755 14.43 6.74 39.98
CA CYS A 755 15.71 6.75 39.28
C CYS A 755 16.73 7.61 40.04
N GLN A 756 17.25 7.09 41.17
CA GLN A 756 18.19 7.83 42.03
C GLN A 756 19.37 8.41 41.23
N SER A 757 19.73 9.66 41.49
CA SER A 757 20.78 10.40 40.77
C SER A 757 22.15 9.68 40.78
N ASN A 758 22.41 8.86 41.81
CA ASN A 758 23.62 8.05 41.94
C ASN A 758 23.62 6.79 41.02
N GLU A 759 22.46 6.24 40.66
CA GLU A 759 22.31 5.16 39.69
C GLU A 759 22.30 5.73 38.27
N THR A 760 21.62 6.86 38.08
CA THR A 760 21.64 7.63 36.82
C THR A 760 23.08 8.02 36.45
N GLN A 761 23.86 8.61 37.37
CA GLN A 761 25.29 8.89 37.14
C GLN A 761 26.11 7.63 36.81
N ARG A 762 25.89 6.50 37.47
CA ARG A 762 26.59 5.24 37.16
C ARG A 762 26.26 4.71 35.77
N LEU A 763 25.01 4.85 35.33
CA LEU A 763 24.57 4.49 33.99
C LEU A 763 25.14 5.46 32.94
N GLU A 764 25.27 6.75 33.28
CA GLU A 764 25.91 7.77 32.44
C GLU A 764 27.41 7.51 32.27
N ASP A 765 28.10 7.15 33.35
CA ASP A 765 29.50 6.74 33.34
C ASP A 765 29.70 5.47 32.49
N GLU A 766 28.83 4.46 32.65
CA GLU A 766 28.84 3.26 31.81
C GLU A 766 28.61 3.62 30.33
N TYR A 767 27.62 4.48 30.03
CA TYR A 767 27.27 4.90 28.68
C TYR A 767 28.32 5.86 28.06
N GLY A 768 29.13 6.52 28.88
CA GLY A 768 30.33 7.25 28.47
C GLY A 768 31.50 6.33 28.12
N GLN A 769 31.63 5.19 28.80
CA GLN A 769 32.81 4.32 28.70
C GLN A 769 32.57 3.03 27.87
N LEU A 770 31.33 2.73 27.49
CA LEU A 770 30.94 1.50 26.80
C LEU A 770 31.73 1.28 25.49
N LYS A 771 32.47 0.17 25.42
CA LYS A 771 33.30 -0.22 24.28
C LYS A 771 33.03 -1.68 23.88
N MET A 772 33.04 -1.93 22.58
CA MET A 772 32.92 -3.26 21.98
C MET A 772 34.13 -4.13 22.35
N LYS A 773 33.88 -5.34 22.84
CA LYS A 773 34.92 -6.31 23.24
C LYS A 773 35.12 -7.36 22.15
N GLY A 774 36.35 -7.46 21.63
CA GLY A 774 36.70 -8.43 20.59
C GLY A 774 35.84 -8.28 19.34
N SER A 775 35.10 -9.33 18.98
CA SER A 775 34.16 -9.38 17.86
C SER A 775 32.68 -9.40 18.29
N ASN A 776 32.35 -9.18 19.57
CA ASN A 776 30.97 -9.28 20.06
C ASN A 776 30.15 -7.99 19.83
N ILE A 777 29.81 -7.74 18.56
CA ILE A 777 29.01 -6.58 18.16
C ILE A 777 27.56 -6.63 18.67
N GLU A 778 26.98 -7.83 18.84
CA GLU A 778 25.61 -8.03 19.32
C GLU A 778 25.44 -7.59 20.79
N GLU A 779 26.34 -8.01 21.67
CA GLU A 779 26.36 -7.60 23.08
C GLU A 779 26.56 -6.08 23.22
N TYR A 780 27.51 -5.51 22.46
CA TYR A 780 27.75 -4.06 22.42
C TYR A 780 26.51 -3.27 21.97
N THR A 781 25.91 -3.68 20.83
CA THR A 781 24.70 -3.04 20.28
C THR A 781 23.55 -3.09 21.29
N THR A 782 23.33 -4.25 21.89
CA THR A 782 22.24 -4.47 22.85
C THR A 782 22.42 -3.60 24.09
N ARG A 783 23.62 -3.56 24.68
CA ARG A 783 23.87 -2.74 25.88
C ARG A 783 23.83 -1.25 25.58
N PHE A 784 24.34 -0.82 24.42
CA PHE A 784 24.26 0.57 23.96
C PHE A 784 22.80 1.02 23.79
N GLN A 785 21.96 0.21 23.15
CA GLN A 785 20.53 0.52 22.98
C GLN A 785 19.74 0.48 24.30
N GLN A 786 20.14 -0.33 25.28
CA GLN A 786 19.55 -0.28 26.62
C GLN A 786 19.89 1.05 27.31
N LEU A 787 21.17 1.43 27.37
CA LEU A 787 21.61 2.67 28.01
C LEU A 787 21.03 3.91 27.30
N ALA A 788 20.89 3.89 25.98
CA ALA A 788 20.24 4.94 25.21
C ALA A 788 18.75 5.17 25.57
N ARG A 789 18.03 4.11 25.98
CA ARG A 789 16.63 4.20 26.45
C ARG A 789 16.54 4.68 27.89
N LEU A 790 17.51 4.29 28.73
CA LEU A 790 17.60 4.71 30.13
C LEU A 790 18.06 6.18 30.27
N LEU A 791 18.83 6.68 29.30
CA LEU A 791 19.42 8.02 29.31
C LEU A 791 19.17 8.77 27.99
N PRO A 792 17.93 9.16 27.66
CA PRO A 792 17.61 9.82 26.39
C PRO A 792 18.38 11.12 26.18
N HIS A 793 18.64 11.89 27.25
CA HIS A 793 19.39 13.15 27.19
C HIS A 793 20.83 12.95 26.63
N MET A 794 21.48 11.81 26.91
CA MET A 794 22.81 11.48 26.38
C MET A 794 22.80 11.11 24.89
N ALA A 795 21.62 10.78 24.34
CA ALA A 795 21.41 10.52 22.91
C ALA A 795 21.01 11.78 22.11
N THR A 796 20.85 12.94 22.75
CA THR A 796 20.29 14.15 22.12
C THR A 796 21.35 15.26 21.91
N PRO A 797 21.44 15.88 20.72
CA PRO A 797 20.76 15.53 19.47
C PRO A 797 21.31 14.23 18.84
N PRO A 798 20.60 13.59 17.88
CA PRO A 798 20.96 12.29 17.29
C PRO A 798 22.39 12.20 16.72
N SER A 799 22.99 13.32 16.31
CA SER A 799 24.39 13.38 15.87
C SER A 799 25.39 13.01 16.98
N LYS A 800 25.09 13.29 18.26
CA LYS A 800 25.87 12.81 19.41
C LYS A 800 25.69 11.30 19.60
N TRP A 801 24.47 10.78 19.42
CA TRP A 801 24.15 9.35 19.55
C TRP A 801 24.96 8.49 18.58
N ILE A 802 24.97 8.88 17.30
CA ILE A 802 25.72 8.21 16.23
C ILE A 802 27.23 8.28 16.50
N LYS A 803 27.76 9.46 16.84
CA LYS A 803 29.19 9.63 17.19
C LYS A 803 29.60 8.78 18.39
N ARG A 804 28.76 8.67 19.42
CA ARG A 804 29.01 7.85 20.62
C ARG A 804 28.99 6.35 20.30
N TYR A 805 28.05 5.90 19.47
CA TYR A 805 28.00 4.49 19.01
C TYR A 805 29.26 4.12 18.24
N ILE A 806 29.64 4.93 17.24
CA ILE A 806 30.87 4.71 16.48
C ILE A 806 32.12 4.79 17.40
N GLY A 807 32.09 5.70 18.37
CA GLY A 807 33.14 5.89 19.38
C GLY A 807 33.39 4.71 20.33
N GLY A 808 32.45 3.76 20.46
CA GLY A 808 32.63 2.53 21.23
C GLY A 808 33.15 1.33 20.42
N LEU A 809 33.06 1.36 19.08
CA LEU A 809 33.44 0.24 18.20
C LEU A 809 34.96 0.03 18.10
N VAL A 810 35.39 -1.20 17.83
CA VAL A 810 36.81 -1.55 17.64
C VAL A 810 37.44 -0.79 16.47
N SER A 811 38.74 -0.45 16.55
CA SER A 811 39.39 0.55 15.69
C SER A 811 39.47 0.18 14.20
N GLN A 812 39.35 -1.10 13.86
CA GLN A 812 39.23 -1.60 12.49
C GLN A 812 37.85 -1.25 11.90
N VAL A 813 36.78 -1.62 12.63
CA VAL A 813 35.37 -1.40 12.23
C VAL A 813 35.02 0.09 12.28
N ARG A 814 35.44 0.79 13.33
CA ARG A 814 35.23 2.22 13.54
C ARG A 814 35.70 3.07 12.35
N ARG A 815 36.93 2.84 11.86
CA ARG A 815 37.50 3.62 10.74
C ARG A 815 36.68 3.47 9.46
N LEU A 816 36.24 2.24 9.16
CA LEU A 816 35.42 1.94 7.98
C LEU A 816 34.03 2.61 8.04
N ILE A 817 33.43 2.71 9.24
CA ILE A 817 32.13 3.41 9.41
C ILE A 817 32.30 4.93 9.34
N ILE A 818 33.37 5.49 9.89
CA ILE A 818 33.64 6.94 9.79
C ILE A 818 33.72 7.36 8.32
N SER A 819 34.37 6.56 7.45
CA SER A 819 34.40 6.83 6.00
C SER A 819 33.04 6.69 5.29
N THR A 820 32.03 6.04 5.90
CA THR A 820 30.67 5.96 5.35
C THR A 820 29.71 7.06 5.84
N ASN A 821 30.11 7.84 6.85
CA ASN A 821 29.33 8.96 7.42
C ASN A 821 27.81 8.70 7.58
N PRO A 822 27.41 7.69 8.39
CA PRO A 822 25.99 7.36 8.56
C PRO A 822 25.20 8.49 9.23
N ILE A 823 24.02 8.79 8.69
CA ILE A 823 23.14 9.89 9.16
C ILE A 823 22.08 9.42 10.16
N THR A 824 21.91 8.10 10.34
CA THR A 824 21.03 7.52 11.38
C THR A 824 21.74 6.48 12.24
N ILE A 825 21.25 6.26 13.46
CA ILE A 825 21.78 5.22 14.35
C ILE A 825 21.56 3.81 13.78
N GLN A 826 20.45 3.59 13.06
CA GLN A 826 20.12 2.32 12.41
C GLN A 826 21.14 1.98 11.31
N GLN A 827 21.51 2.95 10.46
CA GLN A 827 22.58 2.80 9.47
C GLN A 827 23.92 2.50 10.16
N ALA A 828 24.28 3.27 11.20
CA ALA A 828 25.52 3.06 11.94
C ALA A 828 25.61 1.65 12.58
N VAL A 829 24.50 1.15 13.13
CA VAL A 829 24.38 -0.21 13.66
C VAL A 829 24.51 -1.25 12.54
N GLN A 830 23.74 -1.13 11.45
CA GLN A 830 23.76 -2.10 10.34
C GLN A 830 25.16 -2.22 9.72
N LEU A 831 25.81 -1.08 9.46
CA LEU A 831 27.19 -1.03 8.95
C LEU A 831 28.17 -1.63 9.95
N ALA A 832 27.99 -1.42 11.26
CA ALA A 832 28.86 -2.03 12.28
C ALA A 832 28.77 -3.56 12.34
N HIS A 833 27.58 -4.15 12.17
CA HIS A 833 27.44 -5.61 12.07
C HIS A 833 28.11 -6.13 10.79
N GLN A 834 27.76 -5.57 9.62
CA GLN A 834 28.32 -5.96 8.33
C GLN A 834 29.86 -5.86 8.28
N LEU A 835 30.42 -4.76 8.76
CA LEU A 835 31.86 -4.51 8.75
C LEU A 835 32.60 -5.33 9.83
N THR A 836 31.96 -5.67 10.96
CA THR A 836 32.53 -6.63 11.92
C THR A 836 32.69 -8.01 11.27
N ASP A 837 31.66 -8.51 10.60
CA ASP A 837 31.71 -9.82 9.94
C ASP A 837 32.73 -9.84 8.78
N GLN A 838 32.83 -8.76 7.99
CA GLN A 838 33.88 -8.65 6.96
C GLN A 838 35.30 -8.64 7.55
N VAL A 839 35.55 -7.91 8.65
CA VAL A 839 36.87 -7.88 9.31
C VAL A 839 37.19 -9.22 9.99
N MET A 840 36.18 -9.95 10.48
CA MET A 840 36.32 -11.34 10.95
C MET A 840 36.67 -12.29 9.80
N GLN A 841 36.03 -12.18 8.64
CA GLN A 841 36.35 -12.99 7.45
C GLN A 841 37.77 -12.73 6.94
N ARG A 842 38.23 -11.47 7.01
CA ARG A 842 39.62 -11.07 6.72
C ARG A 842 40.62 -11.40 7.84
N GLY A 843 40.21 -12.16 8.87
CA GLY A 843 41.08 -12.63 9.95
C GLY A 843 41.66 -11.53 10.86
N THR A 844 41.22 -10.28 10.73
CA THR A 844 41.79 -9.11 11.43
C THR A 844 41.13 -8.82 12.78
N LEU A 845 40.06 -9.55 13.10
CA LEU A 845 39.49 -9.69 14.43
C LEU A 845 39.43 -11.19 14.79
N PRO A 846 39.57 -11.57 16.07
CA PRO A 846 39.39 -12.95 16.49
C PRO A 846 37.98 -13.43 16.14
N LYS A 847 37.88 -14.64 15.60
CA LYS A 847 36.58 -15.32 15.41
C LYS A 847 35.83 -15.31 16.75
N ARG A 848 34.51 -15.06 16.72
CA ARG A 848 33.65 -15.05 17.92
C ARG A 848 34.00 -16.26 18.80
N THR A 849 34.66 -15.99 19.92
CA THR A 849 34.74 -16.97 21.00
C THR A 849 33.31 -17.25 21.41
N LEU A 850 32.88 -18.50 21.31
CA LEU A 850 31.65 -18.95 21.97
C LEU A 850 31.77 -18.50 23.42
N ALA A 851 30.93 -17.53 23.83
CA ALA A 851 30.94 -17.04 25.19
C ALA A 851 30.81 -18.26 26.11
N ALA A 852 31.78 -18.42 27.02
CA ALA A 852 31.72 -19.50 27.99
C ALA A 852 30.36 -19.43 28.69
N LYS A 853 29.74 -20.59 28.96
CA LYS A 853 28.55 -20.62 29.80
C LYS A 853 28.88 -19.93 31.12
N VAL A 854 28.40 -18.70 31.30
CA VAL A 854 28.32 -18.10 32.62
C VAL A 854 27.54 -19.09 33.47
N GLY A 855 28.13 -19.48 34.60
CA GLY A 855 27.64 -20.61 35.38
C GLY A 855 26.19 -20.40 35.81
N ASP A 856 25.50 -21.52 36.05
CA ASP A 856 24.16 -21.55 36.62
C ASP A 856 24.20 -21.06 38.08
N HIS A 857 24.36 -19.74 38.26
CA HIS A 857 24.28 -19.05 39.54
C HIS A 857 22.82 -18.95 39.99
N LYS A 858 22.22 -20.12 40.20
CA LYS A 858 21.09 -20.30 41.11
C LYS A 858 21.51 -19.84 42.50
N ARG A 859 21.18 -18.59 42.80
CA ARG A 859 20.50 -18.30 44.06
C ARG A 859 19.05 -17.97 43.72
N LYS A 860 18.16 -18.50 44.57
CA LYS A 860 16.72 -18.23 44.63
C LYS A 860 16.49 -16.69 44.75
N TRP A 861 15.29 -16.14 44.56
CA TRP A 861 13.98 -16.62 45.01
C TRP A 861 12.82 -16.12 44.15
N ASP A 862 11.93 -17.06 43.77
CA ASP A 862 10.56 -17.03 44.31
C ASP A 862 10.56 -17.96 45.53
N GLY A 863 9.87 -17.65 46.64
CA GLY A 863 9.11 -16.46 47.02
C GLY A 863 8.68 -16.60 48.49
N ILE A 864 7.55 -15.98 48.88
CA ILE A 864 6.90 -16.01 50.22
C ILE A 864 7.30 -14.85 51.16
N ASP A 865 6.26 -14.19 51.70
CA ASP A 865 6.32 -13.19 52.76
C ASP A 865 6.60 -13.82 54.15
N ALA A 866 7.42 -13.12 54.95
CA ALA A 866 7.75 -13.43 56.35
C ALA A 866 8.54 -14.76 56.60
N LYS A 867 9.48 -14.85 57.55
CA LYS A 867 9.79 -13.98 58.71
C LYS A 867 11.32 -13.77 58.87
N ASN A 868 11.70 -12.56 59.32
CA ASN A 868 12.75 -12.24 60.32
C ASN A 868 14.23 -12.69 60.08
N PHE A 869 15.29 -11.94 60.41
CA PHE A 869 15.49 -10.56 60.93
C PHE A 869 16.98 -10.12 60.73
N THR A 870 17.32 -8.84 60.95
CA THR A 870 18.68 -8.27 61.24
C THR A 870 19.89 -8.41 60.26
N GLN A 871 20.29 -7.28 59.66
CA GLN A 871 21.58 -6.53 59.77
C GLN A 871 22.83 -7.14 60.48
N PRO A 872 24.08 -6.59 60.31
CA PRO A 872 24.61 -5.67 59.26
C PRO A 872 26.13 -5.83 58.83
N LEU A 873 26.52 -5.12 57.76
CA LEU A 873 27.81 -4.39 57.55
C LEU A 873 29.20 -5.07 57.28
N PHE A 874 30.13 -4.22 56.80
CA PHE A 874 31.62 -4.29 56.68
C PHE A 874 32.37 -5.16 55.61
N GLN A 875 32.75 -4.49 54.51
CA GLN A 875 34.14 -4.26 54.01
C GLN A 875 35.10 -5.32 53.36
N GLN A 876 35.86 -4.80 52.38
CA GLN A 876 37.34 -4.93 52.13
C GLN A 876 37.98 -5.86 51.05
N ASN A 877 38.60 -5.17 50.05
CA ASN A 877 40.00 -5.24 49.55
C ASN A 877 40.63 -6.45 48.79
N ARG A 878 41.18 -6.13 47.58
CA ARG A 878 42.50 -6.57 47.00
C ARG A 878 42.63 -8.10 46.66
N LYS A 879 43.63 -8.68 45.96
CA LYS A 879 44.81 -8.36 45.08
C LYS A 879 45.23 -9.69 44.34
N GLN A 880 46.06 -9.83 43.29
CA GLN A 880 46.76 -8.94 42.32
C GLN A 880 46.99 -9.69 40.96
N GLU A 881 48.24 -9.89 40.51
CA GLU A 881 48.71 -10.57 39.26
C GLU A 881 49.22 -12.03 39.55
N SER A 882 49.79 -12.88 38.67
CA SER A 882 50.47 -12.73 37.36
C SER A 882 50.55 -14.07 36.55
N ASN A 883 51.21 -14.07 35.37
CA ASN A 883 51.32 -15.18 34.39
C ASN A 883 52.27 -16.33 34.79
N LYS A 884 52.04 -17.55 34.24
CA LYS A 884 53.02 -18.28 33.38
C LYS A 884 52.47 -19.55 32.70
N THR A 885 53.28 -20.16 31.83
CA THR A 885 52.96 -21.18 30.80
C THR A 885 53.34 -22.62 31.18
N HIS A 886 52.61 -23.65 30.70
CA HIS A 886 53.07 -24.69 29.75
C HIS A 886 52.13 -25.92 29.62
N HIS A 887 52.30 -26.64 28.49
CA HIS A 887 52.00 -28.05 28.17
C HIS A 887 50.71 -28.79 28.63
N ASN A 888 49.80 -28.97 27.67
CA ASN A 888 49.54 -30.22 26.92
C ASN A 888 49.00 -31.52 27.62
N THR A 889 48.07 -32.17 26.88
CA THR A 889 47.60 -33.57 26.92
C THR A 889 46.42 -34.01 27.82
N ASN A 890 45.58 -34.88 27.20
CA ASN A 890 44.67 -35.88 27.78
C ASN A 890 43.41 -35.38 28.55
N LYS A 891 42.19 -35.62 28.01
CA LYS A 891 41.32 -36.83 28.13
C LYS A 891 40.59 -36.92 29.48
N ASN A 892 39.30 -37.24 29.59
CA ASN A 892 38.31 -37.74 28.62
C ASN A 892 36.90 -37.20 28.94
N GLN A 893 36.11 -36.90 27.90
CA GLN A 893 34.67 -37.24 27.87
C GLN A 893 34.22 -37.39 26.42
N GLN A 894 33.40 -38.40 26.14
CA GLN A 894 33.19 -38.92 24.79
C GLN A 894 32.05 -38.23 24.02
N SER A 895 32.19 -38.22 22.70
CA SER A 895 31.27 -37.58 21.75
C SER A 895 30.43 -38.60 20.97
N SER A 896 29.35 -38.12 20.35
CA SER A 896 28.70 -38.81 19.25
C SER A 896 28.20 -37.80 18.21
N GLY A 897 28.58 -37.89 16.93
CA GLY A 897 29.64 -38.73 16.37
C GLY A 897 29.82 -38.45 14.87
N GLY A 898 31.01 -37.99 14.47
CA GLY A 898 31.37 -37.89 13.04
C GLY A 898 31.64 -39.27 12.43
N TYR A 899 31.53 -39.40 11.10
CA TYR A 899 31.92 -40.65 10.44
C TYR A 899 33.44 -40.87 10.57
N ASN A 900 33.82 -42.00 11.17
CA ASN A 900 35.20 -42.28 11.58
C ASN A 900 35.72 -43.62 11.02
N GLY A 901 35.20 -44.08 9.88
CA GLY A 901 35.56 -45.33 9.25
C GLY A 901 36.56 -45.18 8.09
N LYS A 902 37.23 -46.28 7.71
CA LYS A 902 38.30 -46.29 6.70
C LYS A 902 37.87 -46.12 5.23
N TYR A 903 36.59 -45.88 4.93
CA TYR A 903 36.07 -45.95 3.55
C TYR A 903 35.53 -44.60 3.02
N PRO A 904 35.74 -44.30 1.73
CA PRO A 904 35.21 -43.10 1.10
C PRO A 904 33.69 -43.18 0.93
N LYS A 905 33.04 -42.02 0.85
CA LYS A 905 31.59 -41.91 0.61
C LYS A 905 31.28 -42.35 -0.82
N CYS A 906 30.44 -43.36 -1.01
CA CYS A 906 30.10 -43.86 -2.34
C CYS A 906 29.06 -42.98 -3.02
N ASN A 907 29.44 -42.37 -4.15
CA ASN A 907 28.62 -41.42 -4.91
C ASN A 907 27.29 -42.01 -5.42
N LYS A 908 27.14 -43.34 -5.51
CA LYS A 908 25.92 -43.99 -6.00
C LYS A 908 24.84 -44.22 -4.92
N CYS A 909 25.22 -44.29 -3.65
CA CYS A 909 24.28 -44.56 -2.55
C CYS A 909 24.28 -43.48 -1.45
N GLY A 910 25.35 -42.69 -1.33
CA GLY A 910 25.54 -41.67 -0.29
C GLY A 910 26.23 -42.16 0.99
N PHE A 911 26.66 -43.43 1.07
CA PHE A 911 27.20 -44.06 2.28
C PHE A 911 28.61 -44.62 2.07
N HIS A 912 29.36 -44.82 3.16
CA HIS A 912 30.79 -45.06 3.10
C HIS A 912 31.16 -46.56 3.02
N HIS A 913 31.59 -47.01 1.84
CA HIS A 913 32.08 -48.37 1.57
C HIS A 913 32.93 -48.40 0.29
N LEU A 914 33.73 -49.46 0.10
CA LEU A 914 34.48 -49.68 -1.16
C LEU A 914 33.57 -50.13 -2.33
N GLY A 915 34.08 -50.05 -3.55
CA GLY A 915 33.31 -50.19 -4.80
C GLY A 915 32.54 -51.50 -4.99
N LYS A 916 31.55 -51.48 -5.88
CA LYS A 916 30.62 -52.58 -6.24
C LYS A 916 29.78 -53.22 -5.11
N GLN A 917 30.01 -52.93 -3.82
CA GLN A 917 29.31 -53.57 -2.69
C GLN A 917 27.95 -52.95 -2.29
N CYS A 918 27.35 -52.09 -3.12
CA CYS A 918 26.14 -51.31 -2.77
C CYS A 918 24.97 -52.17 -2.23
N ASP A 919 24.70 -53.31 -2.86
CA ASP A 919 23.52 -54.12 -2.55
C ASP A 919 23.58 -54.84 -1.19
N LYS A 920 24.78 -55.01 -0.61
CA LYS A 920 24.95 -55.53 0.76
C LYS A 920 24.59 -54.50 1.84
N TYR A 921 24.49 -53.20 1.51
CA TYR A 921 24.12 -52.14 2.44
C TYR A 921 22.61 -51.79 2.44
N ARG A 922 21.75 -52.76 2.08
CA ARG A 922 20.30 -52.62 2.11
C ARG A 922 19.73 -52.98 3.49
N CYS A 923 19.03 -52.05 4.13
CA CYS A 923 18.39 -52.26 5.42
C CYS A 923 17.28 -53.32 5.29
N GLN A 924 17.45 -54.49 5.91
CA GLN A 924 16.47 -55.57 5.84
C GLN A 924 15.09 -55.17 6.42
N ARG A 925 15.03 -54.19 7.34
CA ARG A 925 13.79 -53.73 7.99
C ARG A 925 12.91 -52.82 7.10
N CYS A 926 13.51 -52.06 6.17
CA CYS A 926 12.77 -51.08 5.35
C CYS A 926 13.13 -51.09 3.85
N ARG A 927 14.00 -52.03 3.43
CA ARG A 927 14.54 -52.22 2.06
C ARG A 927 15.24 -51.02 1.41
N LYS A 928 15.38 -49.89 2.11
CA LYS A 928 16.20 -48.73 1.72
C LYS A 928 17.68 -48.99 2.02
N ILE A 929 18.56 -48.45 1.19
CA ILE A 929 20.02 -48.58 1.33
C ILE A 929 20.58 -47.53 2.33
N GLY A 930 21.73 -47.86 2.95
CA GLY A 930 22.56 -46.92 3.70
C GLY A 930 22.62 -47.10 5.22
N HIS A 931 21.80 -47.97 5.80
CA HIS A 931 21.85 -48.29 7.23
C HIS A 931 21.51 -49.77 7.45
N VAL A 932 21.97 -50.34 8.56
CA VAL A 932 21.59 -51.70 8.97
C VAL A 932 20.34 -51.66 9.88
N ALA A 933 19.67 -52.80 10.04
CA ALA A 933 18.33 -52.87 10.65
C ALA A 933 18.24 -52.27 12.07
N LYS A 934 19.32 -52.39 12.86
CA LYS A 934 19.41 -51.85 14.23
C LYS A 934 19.30 -50.31 14.30
N ASP A 935 19.75 -49.61 13.25
CA ASP A 935 19.81 -48.13 13.20
C ASP A 935 18.58 -47.52 12.50
N CYS A 936 17.60 -48.35 12.13
CA CYS A 936 16.44 -47.95 11.33
C CYS A 936 15.39 -47.20 12.17
N ARG A 937 15.28 -45.88 11.95
CA ARG A 937 14.31 -44.99 12.61
C ARG A 937 12.94 -44.89 11.92
N GLY A 938 12.68 -45.67 10.88
CA GLY A 938 11.39 -45.68 10.19
C GLY A 938 10.32 -46.42 11.00
N LYS A 939 9.11 -45.82 11.13
CA LYS A 939 7.91 -46.58 11.53
C LYS A 939 7.59 -47.60 10.43
N LEU A 940 7.24 -48.83 10.81
CA LEU A 940 6.80 -49.86 9.87
C LEU A 940 5.45 -49.46 9.26
N GLN A 941 5.37 -49.41 7.93
CA GLN A 941 4.09 -49.41 7.23
C GLN A 941 3.53 -50.85 7.22
N ALA A 942 2.27 -51.01 7.61
CA ALA A 942 1.63 -52.31 7.73
C ALA A 942 0.91 -52.72 6.43
N SER A 943 1.68 -53.20 5.45
CA SER A 943 1.19 -54.00 4.32
C SER A 943 2.37 -54.71 3.63
N SER A 944 2.31 -56.00 3.32
CA SER A 944 1.33 -57.04 3.67
C SER A 944 1.98 -58.43 3.58
N LEU A 945 1.59 -59.35 4.47
CA LEU A 945 1.50 -60.83 4.34
C LEU A 945 1.76 -61.56 5.68
N ASN A 946 0.73 -62.29 6.10
CA ASN A 946 0.66 -63.52 6.93
C ASN A 946 1.54 -63.70 8.19
N GLN A 947 0.83 -64.00 9.30
CA GLN A 947 1.06 -65.09 10.28
C GLN A 947 2.53 -65.58 10.43
N ASN A 948 3.17 -65.50 11.59
CA ASN A 948 2.64 -66.06 12.85
C ASN A 948 3.22 -65.46 14.15
N ASN A 949 2.48 -65.73 15.23
CA ASN A 949 2.81 -65.70 16.66
C ASN A 949 4.29 -65.43 17.08
N THR A 950 4.53 -64.39 17.88
CA THR A 950 5.60 -64.39 18.92
C THR A 950 5.34 -63.35 20.01
N GLN A 951 5.86 -63.60 21.21
CA GLN A 951 5.54 -62.88 22.45
C GLN A 951 6.25 -61.50 22.57
N LYS A 952 5.63 -60.57 23.31
CA LYS A 952 6.29 -59.32 23.72
C LYS A 952 7.32 -59.59 24.82
N GLY A 953 8.55 -59.13 24.60
CA GLY A 953 9.65 -59.19 25.59
C GLY A 953 9.57 -58.09 26.64
N CYS A 954 10.09 -58.37 27.83
CA CYS A 954 10.25 -57.40 28.91
C CYS A 954 11.31 -56.34 28.52
N PHE A 955 10.91 -55.08 28.44
CA PHE A 955 11.75 -53.96 27.99
C PHE A 955 12.98 -53.65 28.87
N GLU A 956 13.21 -54.36 29.98
CA GLU A 956 14.41 -54.21 30.82
C GLU A 956 15.43 -55.35 30.61
N CYS A 957 14.97 -56.60 30.49
CA CYS A 957 15.83 -57.80 30.44
C CYS A 957 15.72 -58.63 29.14
N GLY A 958 14.86 -58.23 28.21
CA GLY A 958 14.68 -58.88 26.89
C GLY A 958 13.85 -60.16 26.88
N LEU A 959 13.72 -60.86 28.02
CA LEU A 959 12.99 -62.14 28.12
C LEU A 959 11.48 -61.95 27.92
N SER A 960 10.83 -62.89 27.22
CA SER A 960 9.37 -62.92 27.05
C SER A 960 8.64 -63.49 28.28
N GLY A 961 7.32 -63.29 28.33
CA GLY A 961 6.43 -63.86 29.35
C GLY A 961 6.08 -62.96 30.54
N HIS A 962 6.64 -61.75 30.65
CA HIS A 962 6.29 -60.79 31.71
C HIS A 962 6.53 -59.33 31.27
N PHE A 963 5.91 -58.36 31.94
CA PHE A 963 6.12 -56.93 31.68
C PHE A 963 7.18 -56.30 32.60
N LYS A 964 7.68 -55.11 32.25
CA LYS A 964 8.76 -54.42 33.00
C LYS A 964 8.46 -54.21 34.49
N LYS A 965 7.17 -54.10 34.88
CA LYS A 965 6.76 -53.99 36.31
C LYS A 965 6.96 -55.29 37.11
N GLU A 966 6.96 -56.45 36.46
CA GLU A 966 7.14 -57.77 37.09
C GLU A 966 8.59 -58.28 37.04
N CYS A 967 9.48 -57.60 36.31
CA CYS A 967 10.83 -58.07 35.99
C CYS A 967 11.62 -58.58 37.22
N PRO A 968 12.02 -59.87 37.27
CA PRO A 968 12.76 -60.44 38.39
C PRO A 968 14.09 -59.74 38.68
N GLN A 969 14.77 -59.21 37.65
CA GLN A 969 16.02 -58.48 37.80
C GLN A 969 15.82 -57.09 38.44
N LEU A 970 14.69 -56.41 38.19
CA LEU A 970 14.34 -55.16 38.89
C LEU A 970 13.95 -55.42 40.35
N LYS A 971 13.28 -56.53 40.64
CA LYS A 971 13.00 -56.96 42.03
C LYS A 971 14.30 -57.29 42.78
N LYS A 972 15.25 -58.02 42.17
CA LYS A 972 16.57 -58.29 42.77
C LYS A 972 17.42 -57.03 42.98
N ARG A 973 17.43 -56.06 42.05
CA ARG A 973 18.12 -54.77 42.25
C ARG A 973 17.59 -54.04 43.49
N ARG A 974 16.27 -53.89 43.61
CA ARG A 974 15.64 -53.23 44.77
C ARG A 974 15.93 -53.93 46.11
N ALA A 975 16.10 -55.25 46.12
CA ALA A 975 16.51 -55.98 47.33
C ALA A 975 17.97 -55.65 47.72
N ASN A 976 18.90 -55.62 46.76
CA ASN A 976 20.30 -55.28 47.02
C ASN A 976 20.49 -53.80 47.44
N ASP A 977 19.68 -52.89 46.89
CA ASP A 977 19.68 -51.46 47.27
C ASP A 977 19.19 -51.25 48.73
N MET A 978 18.42 -52.17 49.29
CA MET A 978 18.01 -52.15 50.71
C MET A 978 19.09 -52.73 51.63
N ILE A 979 19.80 -53.77 51.21
CA ILE A 979 20.87 -54.42 52.01
C ILE A 979 22.09 -53.48 52.17
N THR A 980 22.34 -52.58 51.22
CA THR A 980 23.52 -51.69 51.23
C THR A 980 23.31 -50.33 51.91
N LYS A 981 22.13 -50.07 52.49
CA LYS A 981 21.87 -48.89 53.34
C LYS A 981 21.30 -49.22 54.73
N GLY A 982 21.03 -50.49 55.02
CA GLY A 982 20.49 -50.96 56.29
C GLY A 982 21.55 -51.46 57.28
N ASN A 983 22.69 -50.77 57.44
CA ASN A 983 23.67 -51.15 58.47
C ASN A 983 24.44 -49.95 59.06
N ASN A 984 23.75 -49.12 59.85
CA ASN A 984 24.33 -48.56 61.07
C ASN A 984 23.22 -48.08 62.04
N ASN A 985 23.42 -48.37 63.31
CA ASN A 985 22.66 -47.93 64.49
C ASN A 985 21.16 -48.30 64.56
N ASN A 986 20.92 -49.48 65.14
CA ASN A 986 19.80 -49.68 66.07
C ASN A 986 19.83 -48.60 67.18
N ASN A 987 18.66 -48.19 67.70
CA ASN A 987 18.39 -48.50 69.11
C ASN A 987 16.90 -48.44 69.53
N THR A 988 16.55 -49.34 70.45
CA THR A 988 15.39 -49.34 71.37
C THR A 988 13.96 -49.24 70.81
N ASN A 989 13.15 -50.25 71.15
CA ASN A 989 11.71 -50.33 70.85
C ASN A 989 10.82 -49.75 71.98
N VAL A 990 9.66 -49.24 71.55
CA VAL A 990 8.31 -49.33 72.15
C VAL A 990 8.17 -49.84 73.60
N ALA A 991 7.47 -49.06 74.42
CA ALA A 991 6.65 -49.56 75.53
C ALA A 991 5.24 -48.92 75.54
N ARG A 992 4.23 -49.76 75.28
CA ARG A 992 2.80 -49.67 75.68
C ARG A 992 1.95 -48.39 75.45
N THR A 993 1.15 -48.47 74.38
CA THR A 993 -0.35 -48.39 74.37
C THR A 993 -1.09 -47.19 74.98
N GLY A 994 -1.78 -46.45 74.10
CA GLY A 994 -2.88 -45.50 74.37
C GLY A 994 -2.91 -44.44 73.26
N LEU A 995 -4.04 -44.07 72.63
CA LEU A 995 -5.42 -44.59 72.65
C LEU A 995 -5.97 -44.57 71.19
N LEU A 996 -7.22 -44.98 70.98
CA LEU A 996 -7.85 -45.24 69.66
C LEU A 996 -7.79 -44.06 68.67
#